data_AF-M1EMW0-F1
#
_entry.id   AF-M1EMW0-F1
#
_cell.length_a   1.000
_cell.length_b   1.000
_cell.length_c   1.000
_cell.angle_alpha   90.00
_cell.angle_beta   90.00
_cell.angle_gamma   90.00
#
_symmetry.space_group_name_H-M   'P 1'
#
loop_
_entity.id
_entity.type
_entity.pdbx_description
1 polymer ?
#
loop_
_entity_poly.entity_id
_entity_poly.type
_entity_poly.pdbx_seq_one_letter_code
_entity_poly.pdbx_strand_id
1 'polypeptide(L)'
;DAREKDKELVETLKRLKDYESGIYGLEEAVIEIKNCKNQIKIRDREIEVLTKEINKLELKINDFLDENEALRERVGLEPKTMIDLTEFRNSKSLKQQQYRAENQILLKEIESLEEERLDLKKKIRQMAQERGKRAAASGLTVEDLNLTENFSQENRIGERKLDFASLKTMSEAQSKNEFLSRELIEKERDLERGRTIITKFQNKLKELAEENKQLEEGMKEILQAIKEMQKDPDVKGGETSLIIPSLERLVNAIESKNAEGIFDANLHLKAQVDQLTGRNEELRQELRESRKEAISYSQQLAKANLKVDHLEKEIILLRQSEGSNVVFKGVDLPDGIAPSSANIINSQNEYLIHILQELECKENKLKTLEDSLEDYNRKFAVIRHQQSLLYKEYLSEKEAWKIESETVKEEKKKLEDQIQQDAIKVKEYNNLLSALQMDSDEMKKTLSENSRKITVLQVNEKSLIRQYTTLVEMERQLRKENGKQKNELIAMEAEVGEKIGRLQRFKEMAIFKIAALQKVIDNSVSLSELELANKQYNELTAKYRDILQKDNMLVQRTNKLEHLECENASLKEQMESINKELEITKEKLYTIEQAWEQETKLGNESNMDKAKKSITNSEILSISKKITMLEMKELNERQRAEHSQKMYEHVRTSLKQMEERNFELETKFAELTKINLEAQKVEQMLRDELADSVSKTVSDADRQRILELEKSEMELKVEVSKLREISDIAKRQVEILNAQQQSREKEVESVRMQLLDYQA
;
A
#
# COMPACT_ATOMS: atom_id res chain seq x y z
N ASP A 1 -23.64 -53.67 -10.91
CA ASP A 1 -24.14 -52.93 -9.73
C ASP A 1 -25.15 -51.86 -10.07
N ALA A 2 -26.41 -52.04 -9.69
CA ALA A 2 -27.43 -51.00 -9.80
C ALA A 2 -27.19 -49.85 -8.80
N ARG A 3 -26.62 -50.15 -7.63
CA ARG A 3 -26.30 -49.15 -6.60
C ARG A 3 -25.18 -48.20 -7.01
N GLU A 4 -24.22 -48.66 -7.82
CA GLU A 4 -23.17 -47.80 -8.36
C GLU A 4 -23.74 -46.87 -9.43
N LYS A 5 -24.59 -47.39 -10.32
CA LYS A 5 -25.29 -46.56 -11.29
C LYS A 5 -26.22 -45.53 -10.66
N ASP A 6 -26.93 -45.88 -9.58
CA ASP A 6 -27.73 -44.91 -8.83
C ASP A 6 -26.88 -43.83 -8.15
N LYS A 7 -25.69 -44.18 -7.63
CA LYS A 7 -24.74 -43.19 -7.10
C LYS A 7 -24.24 -42.25 -8.18
N GLU A 8 -23.85 -42.78 -9.34
CA GLU A 8 -23.42 -41.97 -10.49
C GLU A 8 -24.55 -41.06 -10.99
N LEU A 9 -25.79 -41.55 -10.98
CA LEU A 9 -26.96 -40.77 -11.39
C LEU A 9 -27.28 -39.65 -10.39
N VAL A 10 -27.16 -39.92 -9.09
CA VAL A 10 -27.28 -38.90 -8.04
C VAL A 10 -26.16 -37.85 -8.11
N GLU A 11 -24.92 -38.28 -8.34
CA GLU A 11 -23.80 -37.34 -8.52
C GLU A 11 -23.97 -36.48 -9.77
N THR A 12 -24.39 -37.07 -10.90
CA THR A 12 -24.62 -36.31 -12.14
C THR A 12 -25.79 -35.35 -12.03
N LEU A 13 -26.90 -35.73 -11.39
CA LEU A 13 -28.01 -34.82 -11.09
C LEU A 13 -27.60 -33.68 -10.15
N LYS A 14 -26.74 -33.97 -9.16
CA LYS A 14 -26.20 -32.94 -8.27
C LYS A 14 -25.31 -31.95 -9.04
N ARG A 15 -24.41 -32.45 -9.89
CA ARG A 15 -23.61 -31.59 -10.77
C ARG A 15 -24.48 -30.75 -11.70
N LEU A 16 -25.53 -31.34 -12.29
CA LEU A 16 -26.44 -30.65 -13.20
C LEU A 16 -27.21 -29.52 -12.49
N LYS A 17 -27.65 -29.75 -11.25
CA LYS A 17 -28.28 -28.73 -10.40
C LYS A 17 -27.30 -27.62 -9.99
N ASP A 18 -26.06 -27.96 -9.69
CA ASP A 18 -25.00 -26.99 -9.38
C ASP A 18 -24.65 -26.15 -10.63
N TYR A 19 -24.72 -26.74 -11.83
CA TYR A 19 -24.57 -26.03 -13.11
C TYR A 19 -25.76 -25.10 -13.40
N GLU A 20 -27.00 -25.58 -13.23
CA GLU A 20 -28.21 -24.77 -13.41
C GLU A 20 -28.30 -23.59 -12.45
N SER A 21 -27.77 -23.75 -11.23
CA SER A 21 -27.67 -22.68 -10.24
C SER A 21 -26.45 -21.76 -10.43
N GLY A 22 -25.54 -22.08 -11.38
CA GLY A 22 -24.32 -21.32 -11.65
C GLY A 22 -23.24 -21.42 -10.56
N ILE A 23 -23.36 -22.37 -9.64
CA ILE A 23 -22.45 -22.57 -8.49
C ILE A 23 -21.34 -23.57 -8.83
N TYR A 24 -21.52 -24.39 -9.87
CA TYR A 24 -20.53 -25.37 -10.29
C TYR A 24 -19.21 -24.71 -10.74
N GLY A 25 -18.10 -25.10 -10.12
CA GLY A 25 -16.77 -24.53 -10.39
C GLY A 25 -16.49 -23.19 -9.70
N LEU A 26 -17.47 -22.58 -9.03
CA LEU A 26 -17.29 -21.31 -8.32
C LEU A 26 -16.33 -21.47 -7.13
N GLU A 27 -16.42 -22.59 -6.40
CA GLU A 27 -15.57 -22.87 -5.25
C GLU A 27 -14.10 -23.06 -5.67
N GLU A 28 -13.86 -23.78 -6.78
CA GLU A 28 -12.54 -23.95 -7.38
C GLU A 28 -11.97 -22.61 -7.87
N ALA A 29 -12.78 -21.80 -8.57
CA ALA A 29 -12.39 -20.47 -9.02
C ALA A 29 -12.08 -19.52 -7.84
N VAL A 30 -12.84 -19.59 -6.75
CA VAL A 30 -12.58 -18.80 -5.53
C VAL A 30 -11.28 -19.23 -4.85
N ILE A 31 -10.97 -20.52 -4.82
CA ILE A 31 -9.71 -21.05 -4.30
C ILE A 31 -8.53 -20.59 -5.19
N GLU A 32 -8.69 -20.67 -6.51
CA GLU A 32 -7.67 -20.22 -7.46
C GLU A 32 -7.41 -18.71 -7.35
N ILE A 33 -8.46 -17.89 -7.25
CA ILE A 33 -8.35 -16.44 -7.02
C ILE A 33 -7.66 -16.15 -5.68
N LYS A 34 -7.96 -16.90 -4.61
CA LYS A 34 -7.29 -16.75 -3.30
C LYS A 34 -5.80 -17.09 -3.41
N ASN A 35 -5.45 -18.16 -4.13
CA ASN A 35 -4.05 -18.56 -4.35
C ASN A 35 -3.29 -17.51 -5.17
N CYS A 36 -3.87 -17.01 -6.26
CA CYS A 36 -3.29 -15.93 -7.06
C CYS A 36 -3.10 -14.64 -6.24
N LYS A 37 -4.09 -14.25 -5.42
CA LYS A 37 -3.96 -13.11 -4.50
C LYS A 37 -2.84 -13.29 -3.49
N ASN A 38 -2.62 -14.50 -2.97
CA ASN A 38 -1.53 -14.79 -2.07
C ASN A 38 -0.16 -14.73 -2.77
N GLN A 39 -0.05 -15.23 -4.00
CA GLN A 39 1.17 -15.09 -4.80
C GLN A 39 1.51 -13.63 -5.11
N ILE A 40 0.52 -12.82 -5.46
CA ILE A 40 0.69 -11.37 -5.66
C ILE A 40 1.23 -10.72 -4.38
N LYS A 41 0.66 -11.02 -3.21
CA LYS A 41 1.15 -10.48 -1.92
C LYS A 41 2.59 -10.89 -1.61
N ILE A 42 3.01 -12.10 -1.96
CA ILE A 42 4.39 -12.56 -1.77
C ILE A 42 5.32 -11.79 -2.71
N ARG A 43 4.96 -11.67 -4.00
CA ARG A 43 5.70 -10.89 -5.00
C ARG A 43 5.83 -9.43 -4.60
N ASP A 44 4.77 -8.80 -4.10
CA ASP A 44 4.78 -7.40 -3.65
C ASP A 44 5.75 -7.20 -2.49
N ARG A 45 5.80 -8.14 -1.53
CA ARG A 45 6.77 -8.10 -0.42
C ARG A 45 8.21 -8.28 -0.92
N GLU A 46 8.44 -9.18 -1.87
CA GLU A 46 9.76 -9.36 -2.49
C GLU A 46 10.21 -8.09 -3.22
N ILE A 47 9.32 -7.44 -3.98
CA ILE A 47 9.58 -6.17 -4.66
C ILE A 47 9.91 -5.09 -3.63
N GLU A 48 9.19 -5.02 -2.50
CA GLU A 48 9.45 -4.03 -1.45
C GLU A 48 10.85 -4.24 -0.82
N VAL A 49 11.24 -5.49 -0.57
CA VAL A 49 12.58 -5.83 -0.06
C VAL A 49 13.65 -5.44 -1.06
N LEU A 50 13.49 -5.82 -2.34
CA LEU A 50 14.44 -5.47 -3.40
C LEU A 50 14.54 -3.96 -3.59
N THR A 51 13.43 -3.22 -3.48
CA THR A 51 13.44 -1.76 -3.58
C THR A 51 14.24 -1.13 -2.44
N LYS A 52 14.09 -1.64 -1.21
CA LYS A 52 14.90 -1.19 -0.06
C LYS A 52 16.38 -1.50 -0.26
N GLU A 53 16.72 -2.66 -0.81
CA GLU A 53 18.11 -3.01 -1.14
C GLU A 53 18.68 -2.13 -2.24
N ILE A 54 17.93 -1.86 -3.31
CA ILE A 54 18.31 -0.94 -4.39
C ILE A 54 18.61 0.43 -3.80
N ASN A 55 17.70 1.02 -3.02
CA ASN A 55 17.90 2.34 -2.43
C ASN A 55 19.14 2.37 -1.52
N LYS A 56 19.39 1.31 -0.76
CA LYS A 56 20.59 1.20 0.09
C LYS A 56 21.87 1.08 -0.73
N LEU A 57 21.85 0.36 -1.85
CA LEU A 57 22.97 0.27 -2.76
C LEU A 57 23.21 1.59 -3.51
N GLU A 58 22.14 2.30 -3.86
CA GLU A 58 22.20 3.60 -4.52
C GLU A 58 22.83 4.66 -3.61
N LEU A 59 22.45 4.69 -2.32
CA LEU A 59 23.12 5.53 -1.32
C LEU A 59 24.61 5.22 -1.21
N LYS A 60 24.99 3.94 -1.15
CA LYS A 60 26.40 3.55 -1.13
C LYS A 60 27.14 3.94 -2.40
N ILE A 61 26.50 3.85 -3.57
CA ILE A 61 27.09 4.28 -4.84
C ILE A 61 27.33 5.79 -4.80
N ASN A 62 26.37 6.58 -4.30
CA ASN A 62 26.55 8.02 -4.16
C ASN A 62 27.69 8.34 -3.18
N ASP A 63 27.74 7.70 -2.02
CA ASP A 63 28.85 7.86 -1.06
C ASP A 63 30.21 7.56 -1.72
N PHE A 64 30.30 6.49 -2.51
CA PHE A 64 31.53 6.16 -3.26
C PHE A 64 31.83 7.14 -4.39
N LEU A 65 30.82 7.70 -5.05
CA LEU A 65 31.01 8.72 -6.08
C LEU A 65 31.53 10.01 -5.45
N ASP A 66 30.95 10.45 -4.33
CA ASP A 66 31.40 11.62 -3.57
C ASP A 66 32.83 11.43 -3.05
N GLU A 67 33.16 10.25 -2.51
CA GLU A 67 34.52 9.92 -2.10
C GLU A 67 35.50 9.94 -3.29
N ASN A 68 35.07 9.42 -4.45
CA ASN A 68 35.88 9.41 -5.67
C ASN A 68 36.09 10.82 -6.22
N GLU A 69 35.07 11.68 -6.18
CA GLU A 69 35.20 13.11 -6.52
C GLU A 69 36.19 13.81 -5.58
N ALA A 70 36.09 13.60 -4.27
CA ALA A 70 37.02 14.15 -3.28
C ALA A 70 38.46 13.62 -3.43
N LEU A 71 38.63 12.36 -3.84
CA LEU A 71 39.94 11.77 -4.14
C LEU A 71 40.52 12.33 -5.44
N ARG A 72 39.69 12.52 -6.47
CA ARG A 72 40.12 13.14 -7.74
C ARG A 72 40.57 14.58 -7.53
N GLU A 73 39.82 15.36 -6.76
CA GLU A 73 40.18 16.74 -6.40
C GLU A 73 41.52 16.80 -5.67
N ARG A 74 41.77 15.88 -4.72
CA ARG A 74 43.02 15.77 -3.97
C ARG A 74 44.23 15.42 -4.84
N VAL A 75 44.01 14.74 -5.96
CA VAL A 75 45.05 14.34 -6.92
C VAL A 75 45.14 15.37 -8.08
N GLY A 76 44.33 16.43 -8.06
CA GLY A 76 44.35 17.50 -9.08
C GLY A 76 43.68 17.10 -10.40
N LEU A 77 42.81 16.10 -10.38
CA LEU A 77 42.02 15.66 -11.53
C LEU A 77 40.62 16.29 -11.50
N GLU A 78 40.07 16.59 -12.68
CA GLU A 78 38.71 17.13 -12.79
C GLU A 78 37.66 16.09 -12.33
N PRO A 79 36.75 16.44 -11.38
CA PRO A 79 35.84 15.49 -10.75
C PRO A 79 35.02 14.64 -11.73
N LYS A 80 34.55 15.24 -12.84
CA LYS A 80 33.60 14.63 -13.80
C LYS A 80 34.22 14.07 -15.08
N THR A 81 35.55 14.08 -15.22
CA THR A 81 36.18 13.55 -16.44
C THR A 81 36.07 12.01 -16.51
N MET A 82 35.71 11.51 -17.70
CA MET A 82 35.68 10.09 -18.02
C MET A 82 37.11 9.61 -18.26
N ILE A 83 37.70 8.96 -17.26
CA ILE A 83 39.02 8.33 -17.38
C ILE A 83 38.84 6.95 -18.02
N ASP A 84 39.64 6.62 -19.02
CA ASP A 84 39.65 5.29 -19.62
C ASP A 84 40.20 4.26 -18.61
N LEU A 85 39.31 3.39 -18.13
CA LEU A 85 39.63 2.36 -17.14
C LEU A 85 39.92 1.00 -17.80
N THR A 86 40.04 0.91 -19.12
CA THR A 86 40.24 -0.38 -19.81
C THR A 86 41.50 -1.11 -19.36
N GLU A 87 42.65 -0.43 -19.26
CA GLU A 87 43.89 -1.03 -18.75
C GLU A 87 43.78 -1.45 -17.27
N PHE A 88 43.12 -0.63 -16.45
CA PHE A 88 42.89 -0.95 -15.04
C PHE A 88 41.95 -2.17 -14.88
N ARG A 89 40.89 -2.26 -15.69
CA ARG A 89 39.97 -3.41 -15.72
C ARG A 89 40.70 -4.68 -16.15
N ASN A 90 41.58 -4.60 -17.13
CA ASN A 90 42.42 -5.71 -17.59
C ASN A 90 43.44 -6.15 -16.51
N SER A 91 44.08 -5.19 -15.83
CA SER A 91 44.99 -5.49 -14.72
C SER A 91 44.28 -6.12 -13.51
N LYS A 92 43.07 -5.63 -13.18
CA LYS A 92 42.23 -6.18 -12.12
C LYS A 92 41.76 -7.60 -12.45
N SER A 93 41.32 -7.86 -13.69
CA SER A 93 40.88 -9.21 -14.09
C SER A 93 42.05 -10.20 -14.05
N LEU A 94 43.24 -9.78 -14.48
CA LEU A 94 44.46 -10.58 -14.41
C LEU A 94 44.85 -10.92 -12.96
N LYS A 95 44.86 -9.93 -12.05
CA LYS A 95 45.09 -10.17 -10.61
C LYS A 95 44.05 -11.10 -10.00
N GLN A 96 42.79 -10.97 -10.38
CA GLN A 96 41.73 -11.86 -9.88
C GLN A 96 41.91 -13.30 -10.38
N GLN A 97 42.38 -13.50 -11.61
CA GLN A 97 42.75 -14.81 -12.11
C GLN A 97 43.98 -15.38 -11.38
N GLN A 98 44.99 -14.56 -11.10
CA GLN A 98 46.15 -14.95 -10.30
C GLN A 98 45.74 -15.41 -8.90
N TYR A 99 44.90 -14.65 -8.19
CA TYR A 99 44.40 -15.05 -6.87
C TYR A 99 43.56 -16.32 -6.91
N ARG A 100 42.78 -16.54 -7.98
CA ARG A 100 42.04 -17.80 -8.15
C ARG A 100 42.98 -18.99 -8.37
N ALA A 101 44.04 -18.80 -9.15
CA ALA A 101 45.05 -19.84 -9.37
C ALA A 101 45.85 -20.13 -8.09
N GLU A 102 46.25 -19.08 -7.35
CA GLU A 102 46.95 -19.19 -6.07
C GLU A 102 46.08 -19.90 -5.02
N ASN A 103 44.81 -19.53 -4.89
CA ASN A 103 43.87 -20.22 -4.00
C ASN A 103 43.67 -21.68 -4.39
N GLN A 104 43.68 -22.04 -5.68
CA GLN A 104 43.63 -23.44 -6.09
C GLN A 104 44.90 -24.21 -5.70
N ILE A 105 46.07 -23.58 -5.76
CA ILE A 105 47.33 -24.20 -5.31
C ILE A 105 47.30 -24.39 -3.80
N LEU A 106 46.90 -23.35 -3.05
CA LEU A 106 46.77 -23.41 -1.60
C LEU A 106 45.74 -24.44 -1.13
N LEU A 107 44.62 -24.59 -1.83
CA LEU A 107 43.64 -25.64 -1.54
C LEU A 107 44.23 -27.04 -1.71
N LYS A 108 44.99 -27.28 -2.79
CA LYS A 108 45.69 -28.55 -3.00
C LYS A 108 46.75 -28.81 -1.93
N GLU A 109 47.44 -27.77 -1.49
CA GLU A 109 48.42 -27.87 -0.41
C GLU A 109 47.74 -28.18 0.92
N ILE A 110 46.61 -27.54 1.23
CA ILE A 110 45.78 -27.87 2.39
C ILE A 110 45.30 -29.33 2.32
N GLU A 111 44.81 -29.80 1.18
CA GLU A 111 44.38 -31.18 0.99
C GLU A 111 45.53 -32.17 1.27
N SER A 112 46.73 -31.90 0.75
CA SER A 112 47.92 -32.73 1.04
C SER A 112 48.32 -32.71 2.52
N LEU A 113 48.27 -31.54 3.17
CA LEU A 113 48.55 -31.41 4.60
C LEU A 113 47.49 -32.10 5.46
N GLU A 114 46.23 -32.13 5.02
CA GLU A 114 45.16 -32.89 5.66
C GLU A 114 45.36 -34.40 5.50
N GLU A 115 45.79 -34.87 4.34
CA GLU A 115 46.18 -36.28 4.12
C GLU A 115 47.35 -36.67 5.03
N GLU A 116 48.40 -35.86 5.10
CA GLU A 116 49.55 -36.08 5.99
C GLU A 116 49.12 -36.09 7.47
N ARG A 117 48.27 -35.14 7.89
CA ARG A 117 47.70 -35.10 9.23
C ARG A 117 46.88 -36.36 9.54
N LEU A 118 46.08 -36.84 8.58
CA LEU A 118 45.29 -38.06 8.75
C LEU A 118 46.19 -39.30 8.91
N ASP A 119 47.27 -39.38 8.14
CA ASP A 119 48.23 -40.48 8.24
C ASP A 119 49.05 -40.44 9.53
N LEU A 120 49.47 -39.27 9.98
CA LEU A 120 50.08 -39.08 11.30
C LEU A 120 49.10 -39.48 12.42
N LYS A 121 47.82 -39.10 12.30
CA LYS A 121 46.78 -39.50 13.27
C LYS A 121 46.51 -41.00 13.26
N LYS A 122 46.62 -41.68 12.11
CA LYS A 122 46.57 -43.16 12.03
C LYS A 122 47.78 -43.77 12.73
N LYS A 123 49.00 -43.26 12.49
CA LYS A 123 50.23 -43.72 13.16
C LYS A 123 50.16 -43.52 14.68
N ILE A 124 49.67 -42.37 15.16
CA ILE A 124 49.47 -42.13 16.60
C ILE A 124 48.46 -43.12 17.19
N ARG A 125 47.35 -43.40 16.49
CA ARG A 125 46.38 -44.41 16.96
C ARG A 125 46.98 -45.81 16.99
N GLN A 126 47.78 -46.20 15.99
CA GLN A 126 48.49 -47.48 16.01
C GLN A 126 49.48 -47.55 17.18
N MET A 127 50.29 -46.51 17.39
CA MET A 127 51.22 -46.45 18.52
C MET A 127 50.50 -46.46 19.87
N ALA A 128 49.37 -45.75 20.01
CA ALA A 128 48.55 -45.77 21.21
C ALA A 128 47.90 -47.15 21.43
N GLN A 129 47.45 -47.81 20.37
CA GLN A 129 46.91 -49.17 20.44
C GLN A 129 47.99 -50.19 20.78
N GLU A 130 49.21 -50.05 20.25
CA GLU A 130 50.36 -50.89 20.63
C GLU A 130 50.82 -50.64 22.06
N ARG A 131 50.84 -49.38 22.51
CA ARG A 131 51.11 -49.03 23.91
C ARG A 131 50.02 -49.57 24.83
N GLY A 132 48.75 -49.45 24.46
CA GLY A 132 47.62 -50.03 25.18
C GLY A 132 47.67 -51.56 25.22
N LYS A 133 48.02 -52.23 24.10
CA LYS A 133 48.23 -53.69 24.06
C LYS A 133 49.42 -54.11 24.92
N ARG A 134 50.52 -53.37 24.92
CA ARG A 134 51.68 -53.62 25.78
C ARG A 134 51.36 -53.40 27.27
N ALA A 135 50.60 -52.35 27.58
CA ALA A 135 50.15 -52.06 28.94
C ALA A 135 49.17 -53.14 29.46
N ALA A 136 48.22 -53.56 28.63
CA ALA A 136 47.27 -54.63 28.94
C ALA A 136 47.97 -56.00 29.09
N ALA A 137 48.95 -56.31 28.24
CA ALA A 137 49.77 -57.51 28.39
C ALA A 137 50.68 -57.47 29.64
N SER A 138 50.96 -56.28 30.17
CA SER A 138 51.75 -56.06 31.39
C SER A 138 50.89 -55.91 32.66
N GLY A 139 49.57 -56.04 32.57
CA GLY A 139 48.66 -56.03 33.72
C GLY A 139 48.53 -54.70 34.48
N LEU A 140 48.89 -53.57 33.87
CA LEU A 140 48.84 -52.24 34.49
C LEU A 140 47.47 -51.57 34.33
N THR A 141 46.95 -50.97 35.41
CA THR A 141 45.66 -50.26 35.40
C THR A 141 45.78 -48.84 34.81
N VAL A 142 44.64 -48.23 34.43
CA VAL A 142 44.59 -46.91 33.76
C VAL A 142 45.25 -45.79 34.61
N GLU A 143 45.26 -45.93 35.93
CA GLU A 143 45.91 -44.98 36.85
C GLU A 143 47.43 -45.23 36.95
N ASP A 144 47.89 -46.48 36.85
CA ASP A 144 49.32 -46.82 36.86
C ASP A 144 50.04 -46.34 35.59
N LEU A 145 49.34 -46.24 34.45
CA LEU A 145 49.88 -45.74 33.19
C LEU A 145 50.20 -44.23 33.22
N ASN A 146 49.38 -43.42 33.91
CA ASN A 146 49.66 -41.99 34.11
C ASN A 146 50.83 -41.77 35.09
N LEU A 147 51.04 -42.69 36.03
CA LEU A 147 52.19 -42.65 36.94
C LEU A 147 53.48 -43.13 36.26
N THR A 148 53.39 -44.03 35.27
CA THR A 148 54.57 -44.42 34.48
C THR A 148 55.01 -43.37 33.47
N GLU A 149 54.12 -42.47 33.01
CA GLU A 149 54.49 -41.35 32.15
C GLU A 149 55.38 -40.32 32.89
N ASN A 150 55.16 -40.12 34.19
CA ASN A 150 56.01 -39.26 35.01
C ASN A 150 57.34 -39.93 35.43
N PHE A 151 57.37 -41.26 35.56
CA PHE A 151 58.57 -42.00 36.01
C PHE A 151 59.50 -42.48 34.87
N SER A 152 59.03 -42.54 33.63
CA SER A 152 59.86 -42.98 32.49
C SER A 152 60.55 -41.82 31.74
N GLN A 153 60.28 -40.56 32.11
CA GLN A 153 60.90 -39.39 31.48
C GLN A 153 62.25 -38.98 32.09
N GLU A 154 62.62 -39.53 33.26
CA GLU A 154 63.90 -39.22 33.93
C GLU A 154 65.05 -40.16 33.52
N ASN A 155 64.78 -41.25 32.80
CA ASN A 155 65.79 -42.19 32.34
C ASN A 155 65.62 -42.57 30.87
N ARG A 156 66.01 -41.64 29.97
CA ARG A 156 66.71 -41.92 28.69
C ARG A 156 67.04 -40.61 27.97
N ILE A 157 68.06 -39.93 28.49
CA ILE A 157 68.89 -39.00 27.72
C ILE A 157 69.66 -39.85 26.71
N GLY A 158 69.26 -39.81 25.44
CA GLY A 158 69.94 -40.57 24.41
C GLY A 158 69.14 -40.65 23.13
N GLU A 159 69.44 -39.72 22.22
CA GLU A 159 69.13 -39.73 20.79
C GLU A 159 67.83 -39.05 20.31
N ARG A 160 68.08 -37.86 19.71
CA ARG A 160 67.50 -37.35 18.45
C ARG A 160 66.17 -36.58 18.52
N LYS A 161 66.36 -35.28 18.82
CA LYS A 161 65.94 -34.07 18.07
C LYS A 161 64.57 -34.10 17.36
N LEU A 162 63.81 -33.02 17.65
CA LEU A 162 62.47 -32.58 17.18
C LEU A 162 61.38 -33.15 18.12
N ASP A 163 60.86 -32.43 19.14
CA ASP A 163 60.25 -31.10 19.12
C ASP A 163 60.41 -30.33 20.46
N PHE A 164 61.40 -29.43 20.54
CA PHE A 164 61.59 -28.52 21.69
C PHE A 164 60.99 -27.12 21.44
N ALA A 165 60.40 -26.89 20.27
CA ALA A 165 59.93 -25.57 19.84
C ALA A 165 58.52 -25.22 20.34
N SER A 166 57.61 -26.19 20.48
CA SER A 166 56.19 -25.93 20.80
C SER A 166 55.93 -25.69 22.30
N LEU A 167 56.62 -26.41 23.20
CA LEU A 167 56.45 -26.22 24.64
C LEU A 167 57.12 -24.93 25.14
N LYS A 168 58.26 -24.56 24.54
CA LYS A 168 58.98 -23.33 24.86
C LYS A 168 58.25 -22.09 24.34
N THR A 169 57.64 -22.16 23.15
CA THR A 169 56.81 -21.06 22.61
C THR A 169 55.54 -20.85 23.41
N MET A 170 54.86 -21.90 23.91
CA MET A 170 53.70 -21.72 24.80
C MET A 170 54.09 -21.13 26.16
N SER A 171 55.16 -21.61 26.79
CA SER A 171 55.64 -21.07 28.07
C SER A 171 56.17 -19.63 27.94
N GLU A 172 56.92 -19.33 26.87
CA GLU A 172 57.38 -17.96 26.57
C GLU A 172 56.22 -17.03 26.21
N ALA A 173 55.19 -17.51 25.51
CA ALA A 173 53.98 -16.75 25.21
C ALA A 173 53.17 -16.46 26.47
N GLN A 174 53.03 -17.43 27.39
CA GLN A 174 52.37 -17.23 28.68
C GLN A 174 53.15 -16.24 29.56
N SER A 175 54.49 -16.38 29.66
CA SER A 175 55.30 -15.43 30.43
C SER A 175 55.30 -14.03 29.83
N LYS A 176 55.27 -13.91 28.49
CA LYS A 176 55.11 -12.62 27.79
C LYS A 176 53.73 -12.03 28.02
N ASN A 177 52.67 -12.84 28.00
CA ASN A 177 51.32 -12.35 28.29
C ASN A 177 51.17 -11.87 29.74
N GLU A 178 51.78 -12.58 30.70
CA GLU A 178 51.81 -12.14 32.11
C GLU A 178 52.67 -10.89 32.31
N PHE A 179 53.76 -10.74 31.56
CA PHE A 179 54.58 -9.53 31.59
C PHE A 179 53.83 -8.34 30.97
N LEU A 180 53.23 -8.52 29.79
CA LEU A 180 52.42 -7.50 29.12
C LEU A 180 51.20 -7.10 29.97
N SER A 181 50.58 -8.06 30.66
CA SER A 181 49.46 -7.76 31.57
C SER A 181 49.92 -6.90 32.76
N ARG A 182 51.12 -7.17 33.31
CA ARG A 182 51.70 -6.35 34.39
C ARG A 182 52.08 -4.96 33.90
N GLU A 183 52.68 -4.86 32.72
CA GLU A 183 53.03 -3.57 32.10
C GLU A 183 51.78 -2.75 31.75
N LEU A 184 50.71 -3.40 31.29
CA LEU A 184 49.41 -2.75 31.05
C LEU A 184 48.85 -2.14 32.34
N ILE A 185 48.83 -2.89 33.44
CA ILE A 185 48.35 -2.42 34.75
C ILE A 185 49.22 -1.26 35.29
N GLU A 186 50.52 -1.27 35.00
CA GLU A 186 51.42 -0.19 35.39
C GLU A 186 51.18 1.07 34.53
N LYS A 187 51.00 0.92 33.21
CA LYS A 187 50.63 2.02 32.32
C LYS A 187 49.25 2.60 32.61
N GLU A 188 48.29 1.76 33.00
CA GLU A 188 46.98 2.22 33.47
C GLU A 188 47.12 3.04 34.76
N ARG A 189 47.94 2.60 35.72
CA ARG A 189 48.25 3.40 36.92
C ARG A 189 48.94 4.72 36.59
N ASP A 190 49.86 4.74 35.63
CA ASP A 190 50.53 5.96 35.20
C ASP A 190 49.59 6.91 34.46
N LEU A 191 48.64 6.38 33.69
CA LEU A 191 47.55 7.16 33.08
C LEU A 191 46.61 7.73 34.15
N GLU A 192 46.28 6.96 35.18
CA GLU A 192 45.49 7.42 36.34
C GLU A 192 46.22 8.57 37.06
N ARG A 193 47.52 8.41 37.33
CA ARG A 193 48.37 9.48 37.89
C ARG A 193 48.38 10.70 36.97
N GLY A 194 48.54 10.51 35.66
CA GLY A 194 48.46 11.57 34.65
C GLY A 194 47.13 12.32 34.70
N ARG A 195 46.00 11.62 34.82
CA ARG A 195 44.67 12.22 35.00
C ARG A 195 44.58 13.02 36.30
N THR A 196 45.13 12.53 37.41
CA THR A 196 45.17 13.31 38.66
C THR A 196 46.04 14.56 38.58
N ILE A 197 47.11 14.54 37.79
CA ILE A 197 47.97 15.71 37.56
C ILE A 197 47.27 16.71 36.64
N ILE A 198 46.62 16.25 35.57
CA ILE A 198 45.84 17.08 34.65
C ILE A 198 44.70 17.78 35.41
N THR A 199 43.96 17.07 36.26
CA THR A 199 42.89 17.69 37.08
C THR A 199 43.44 18.72 38.06
N LYS A 200 44.60 18.50 38.67
CA LYS A 200 45.29 19.51 39.50
C LYS A 200 45.68 20.75 38.69
N PHE A 201 46.24 20.58 37.49
CA PHE A 201 46.58 21.71 36.62
C PHE A 201 45.36 22.45 36.09
N GLN A 202 44.27 21.74 35.78
CA GLN A 202 43.00 22.33 35.40
C GLN A 202 42.39 23.17 36.53
N ASN A 203 42.44 22.69 37.77
CA ASN A 203 41.99 23.46 38.93
C ASN A 203 42.87 24.72 39.13
N LYS A 204 44.18 24.59 39.01
CA LYS A 204 45.10 25.74 39.13
C LYS A 204 44.92 26.77 38.01
N LEU A 205 44.60 26.32 36.79
CA LEU A 205 44.24 27.21 35.68
C LEU A 205 42.91 27.94 35.93
N LYS A 206 41.92 27.29 36.56
CA LYS A 206 40.66 27.92 36.95
C LYS A 206 40.88 28.98 38.04
N GLU A 207 41.67 28.67 39.07
CA GLU A 207 42.03 29.62 40.12
C GLU A 207 42.74 30.86 39.54
N LEU A 208 43.74 30.67 38.67
CA LEU A 208 44.44 31.78 38.01
C LEU A 208 43.53 32.58 37.06
N ALA A 209 42.56 31.93 36.41
CA ALA A 209 41.57 32.62 35.57
C ALA A 209 40.61 33.48 36.41
N GLU A 210 40.21 33.00 37.59
CA GLU A 210 39.41 33.77 38.53
C GLU A 210 40.19 34.95 39.13
N GLU A 211 41.47 34.76 39.47
CA GLU A 211 42.36 35.85 39.92
C GLU A 211 42.56 36.91 38.81
N ASN A 212 42.78 36.51 37.56
CA ASN A 212 42.87 37.44 36.43
C ASN A 212 41.55 38.19 36.19
N LYS A 213 40.40 37.52 36.32
CA LYS A 213 39.09 38.16 36.18
C LYS A 213 38.86 39.21 37.27
N GLN A 214 39.22 38.90 38.52
CA GLN A 214 39.13 39.86 39.62
C GLN A 214 40.09 41.06 39.44
N LEU A 215 41.29 40.82 38.90
CA LEU A 215 42.24 41.88 38.53
C LEU A 215 41.71 42.77 37.39
N GLU A 216 41.11 42.19 36.37
CA GLU A 216 40.48 42.93 35.27
C GLU A 216 39.29 43.77 35.75
N GLU A 217 38.46 43.22 36.63
CA GLU A 217 37.37 43.95 37.28
C GLU A 217 37.91 45.12 38.13
N GLY A 218 38.97 44.88 38.92
CA GLY A 218 39.67 45.94 39.66
C GLY A 218 40.28 47.02 38.76
N MET A 219 40.88 46.65 37.63
CA MET A 219 41.40 47.61 36.64
C MET A 219 40.29 48.41 35.95
N LYS A 220 39.13 47.80 35.70
CA LYS A 220 37.95 48.50 35.16
C LYS A 220 37.39 49.50 36.16
N GLU A 221 37.32 49.13 37.44
CA GLU A 221 36.90 50.04 38.52
C GLU A 221 37.89 51.21 38.71
N ILE A 222 39.21 50.96 38.62
CA ILE A 222 40.23 52.02 38.62
C ILE A 222 40.07 52.96 37.42
N LEU A 223 39.89 52.42 36.22
CA LEU A 223 39.67 53.22 35.01
C LEU A 223 38.39 54.05 35.09
N GLN A 224 37.35 53.52 35.73
CA GLN A 224 36.09 54.21 35.95
C GLN A 224 36.22 55.33 36.98
N ALA A 225 36.93 55.09 38.09
CA ALA A 225 37.26 56.11 39.08
C ALA A 225 38.14 57.24 38.51
N ILE A 226 39.11 56.91 37.65
CA ILE A 226 39.95 57.91 36.93
C ILE A 226 39.11 58.72 35.93
N LYS A 227 38.16 58.07 35.24
CA LYS A 227 37.21 58.76 34.34
C LYS A 227 36.25 59.68 35.07
N GLU A 228 35.83 59.33 36.29
CA GLU A 228 34.98 60.16 37.14
C GLU A 228 35.75 61.35 37.74
N MET A 229 37.04 61.17 38.11
CA MET A 229 37.92 62.30 38.50
C MET A 229 38.19 63.30 37.38
N GLN A 230 38.15 62.90 36.11
CA GLN A 230 38.38 63.80 34.97
C GLN A 230 37.16 64.64 34.57
N LYS A 231 35.97 64.40 35.15
CA LYS A 231 34.73 65.10 34.79
C LYS A 231 34.41 66.35 35.60
N ASP A 232 35.08 66.62 36.72
CA ASP A 232 34.89 67.84 37.52
C ASP A 232 36.23 68.43 38.00
N PRO A 233 36.68 69.59 37.46
CA PRO A 233 37.96 70.20 37.83
C PRO A 233 37.87 71.25 38.96
N ASP A 234 36.84 71.21 39.82
CA ASP A 234 36.69 72.22 40.88
C ASP A 234 36.25 71.66 42.24
N VAL A 235 37.12 70.89 42.90
CA VAL A 235 37.11 70.79 44.37
C VAL A 235 38.55 70.70 44.88
N LYS A 236 38.93 71.69 45.70
CA LYS A 236 40.17 71.75 46.44
C LYS A 236 40.27 70.63 47.48
N GLY A 237 41.45 70.00 47.51
CA GLY A 237 42.16 69.56 48.72
C GLY A 237 41.33 68.97 49.85
N GLY A 238 41.21 67.65 49.85
CA GLY A 238 40.88 66.84 51.00
C GLY A 238 40.99 65.38 50.59
N GLU A 239 41.73 64.57 51.35
CA GLU A 239 41.89 63.13 51.14
C GLU A 239 40.52 62.43 51.13
N THR A 240 39.89 62.31 49.97
CA THR A 240 38.82 61.34 49.77
C THR A 240 39.48 60.00 49.49
N SER A 241 39.68 59.21 50.54
CA SER A 241 40.07 57.80 50.43
C SER A 241 39.07 57.08 49.51
N LEU A 242 39.55 56.71 48.33
CA LEU A 242 38.84 55.85 47.39
C LEU A 242 38.74 54.45 48.01
N ILE A 243 37.57 54.14 48.57
CA ILE A 243 37.22 52.77 48.99
C ILE A 243 36.82 52.05 47.71
N ILE A 244 37.69 51.17 47.22
CA ILE A 244 37.42 50.32 46.05
C ILE A 244 37.10 48.92 46.59
N PRO A 245 35.84 48.48 46.64
CA PRO A 245 35.43 47.23 47.30
C PRO A 245 35.99 45.96 46.66
N SER A 246 36.40 46.01 45.38
CA SER A 246 37.09 44.91 44.69
C SER A 246 38.56 44.79 45.13
N LEU A 247 39.25 45.92 45.31
CA LEU A 247 40.60 46.02 45.87
C LEU A 247 40.62 45.71 47.36
N GLU A 248 39.61 46.13 48.14
CA GLU A 248 39.46 45.67 49.52
C GLU A 248 39.20 44.17 49.60
N ARG A 249 38.47 43.57 48.66
CA ARG A 249 38.31 42.10 48.60
C ARG A 249 39.60 41.39 48.19
N LEU A 250 40.38 41.96 47.27
CA LEU A 250 41.68 41.42 46.87
C LEU A 250 42.72 41.59 47.99
N VAL A 251 42.73 42.73 48.67
CA VAL A 251 43.57 43.01 49.84
C VAL A 251 43.16 42.12 51.01
N ASN A 252 41.86 41.95 51.30
CA ASN A 252 41.40 40.98 52.30
C ASN A 252 41.75 39.53 51.91
N ALA A 253 41.72 39.17 50.62
CA ALA A 253 42.14 37.85 50.15
C ALA A 253 43.66 37.64 50.25
N ILE A 254 44.46 38.68 49.99
CA ILE A 254 45.93 38.67 50.11
C ILE A 254 46.35 38.72 51.59
N GLU A 255 45.69 39.53 52.42
CA GLU A 255 45.87 39.58 53.87
C GLU A 255 45.40 38.29 54.54
N SER A 256 44.37 37.61 54.03
CA SER A 256 43.99 36.26 54.47
C SER A 256 44.99 35.18 54.07
N LYS A 257 45.74 35.37 52.97
CA LYS A 257 46.86 34.50 52.54
C LYS A 257 48.17 34.80 53.29
N ASN A 258 48.36 36.03 53.79
CA ASN A 258 49.60 36.50 54.41
C ASN A 258 49.54 36.71 55.93
N ALA A 259 48.37 36.63 56.57
CA ALA A 259 48.25 36.60 58.03
C ALA A 259 48.64 35.22 58.56
N GLU A 260 49.94 35.04 58.81
CA GLU A 260 50.45 34.01 59.71
C GLU A 260 49.89 34.25 61.12
N GLY A 261 48.70 33.74 61.41
CA GLY A 261 48.15 33.72 62.76
C GLY A 261 46.64 33.86 62.84
N ILE A 262 45.99 32.76 63.25
CA ILE A 262 44.55 32.62 63.54
C ILE A 262 43.66 32.54 62.29
N PHE A 263 43.91 31.52 61.47
CA PHE A 263 42.88 30.97 60.60
C PHE A 263 41.75 30.45 61.50
N ASP A 264 40.59 31.09 61.47
CA ASP A 264 39.42 30.64 62.22
C ASP A 264 38.83 29.41 61.50
N ALA A 265 39.53 28.28 61.62
CA ALA A 265 39.19 27.00 61.00
C ALA A 265 37.76 26.58 61.34
N ASN A 266 37.23 27.05 62.48
CA ASN A 266 35.85 26.86 62.89
C ASN A 266 34.85 27.53 61.95
N LEU A 267 35.14 28.71 61.38
CA LEU A 267 34.22 29.39 60.47
C LEU A 267 34.18 28.71 59.10
N HIS A 268 35.33 28.26 58.59
CA HIS A 268 35.40 27.50 57.33
C HIS A 268 34.77 26.10 57.48
N LEU A 269 35.05 25.40 58.58
CA LEU A 269 34.38 24.12 58.89
C LEU A 269 32.88 24.33 59.08
N LYS A 270 32.45 25.43 59.70
CA LYS A 270 31.03 25.75 59.84
C LYS A 270 30.35 26.06 58.51
N ALA A 271 30.97 26.86 57.64
CA ALA A 271 30.46 27.11 56.29
C ALA A 271 30.37 25.82 55.46
N GLN A 272 31.35 24.93 55.60
CA GLN A 272 31.33 23.62 54.94
C GLN A 272 30.24 22.70 55.53
N VAL A 273 30.06 22.70 56.85
CA VAL A 273 28.98 21.98 57.52
C VAL A 273 27.61 22.53 57.11
N ASP A 274 27.44 23.85 57.04
CA ASP A 274 26.19 24.49 56.65
C ASP A 274 25.87 24.20 55.16
N GLN A 275 26.87 24.22 54.28
CA GLN A 275 26.71 23.84 52.87
C GLN A 275 26.35 22.35 52.71
N LEU A 276 27.00 21.47 53.46
CA LEU A 276 26.67 20.04 53.48
C LEU A 276 25.29 19.80 54.09
N THR A 277 24.89 20.60 55.08
CA THR A 277 23.57 20.54 55.71
C THR A 277 22.48 20.97 54.73
N GLY A 278 22.72 22.05 53.96
CA GLY A 278 21.83 22.50 52.89
C GLY A 278 21.63 21.44 51.81
N ARG A 279 22.73 20.86 51.28
CA ARG A 279 22.64 19.76 50.31
C ARG A 279 21.96 18.51 50.87
N ASN A 280 22.17 18.19 52.14
CA ASN A 280 21.50 17.05 52.78
C ASN A 280 19.99 17.30 52.90
N GLU A 281 19.57 18.54 53.19
CA GLU A 281 18.15 18.89 53.25
C GLU A 281 17.49 18.91 51.86
N GLU A 282 18.20 19.39 50.83
CA GLU A 282 17.78 19.28 49.42
C GLU A 282 17.60 17.82 49.00
N LEU A 283 18.60 16.95 49.26
CA LEU A 283 18.50 15.51 48.97
C LEU A 283 17.37 14.83 49.76
N ARG A 284 17.11 15.27 51.01
CA ARG A 284 15.97 14.77 51.79
C ARG A 284 14.63 15.26 51.24
N GLN A 285 14.59 16.44 50.62
CA GLN A 285 13.41 16.97 49.98
C GLN A 285 13.13 16.23 48.67
N GLU A 286 14.14 16.05 47.83
CA GLU A 286 14.06 15.24 46.60
C GLU A 286 13.63 13.80 46.93
N LEU A 287 14.23 13.18 47.95
CA LEU A 287 13.84 11.83 48.39
C LEU A 287 12.38 11.80 48.89
N ARG A 288 11.91 12.85 49.56
CA ARG A 288 10.51 12.97 50.01
C ARG A 288 9.56 13.13 48.82
N GLU A 289 9.93 13.91 47.82
CA GLU A 289 9.14 14.12 46.60
C GLU A 289 9.09 12.85 45.75
N SER A 290 10.23 12.20 45.49
CA SER A 290 10.27 10.90 44.80
C SER A 290 9.49 9.82 45.54
N ARG A 291 9.48 9.82 46.88
CA ARG A 291 8.63 8.91 47.67
C ARG A 291 7.15 9.22 47.52
N LYS A 292 6.75 10.50 47.51
CA LYS A 292 5.35 10.90 47.26
C LYS A 292 4.90 10.48 45.86
N GLU A 293 5.75 10.66 44.86
CA GLU A 293 5.49 10.21 43.48
C GLU A 293 5.40 8.68 43.40
N ALA A 294 6.34 7.95 44.02
CA ALA A 294 6.28 6.50 44.07
C ALA A 294 4.98 5.99 44.74
N ILE A 295 4.52 6.66 45.81
CA ILE A 295 3.24 6.34 46.47
C ILE A 295 2.06 6.66 45.54
N SER A 296 2.07 7.80 44.83
CA SER A 296 0.99 8.16 43.91
C SER A 296 0.89 7.17 42.73
N TYR A 297 2.02 6.77 42.16
CA TYR A 297 2.08 5.74 41.13
C TYR A 297 1.66 4.37 41.66
N SER A 298 2.07 3.99 42.88
CA SER A 298 1.62 2.75 43.52
C SER A 298 0.11 2.72 43.74
N GLN A 299 -0.50 3.85 44.15
CA GLN A 299 -1.95 3.96 44.28
C GLN A 299 -2.67 3.88 42.92
N GLN A 300 -2.11 4.47 41.87
CA GLN A 300 -2.65 4.34 40.51
C GLN A 300 -2.57 2.90 40.01
N LEU A 301 -1.44 2.22 40.27
CA LEU A 301 -1.25 0.80 39.96
C LEU A 301 -2.28 -0.07 40.71
N ALA A 302 -2.49 0.18 42.00
CA ALA A 302 -3.49 -0.56 42.78
C ALA A 302 -4.91 -0.36 42.24
N LYS A 303 -5.28 0.86 41.84
CA LYS A 303 -6.58 1.13 41.19
C LYS A 303 -6.71 0.45 39.84
N ALA A 304 -5.64 0.39 39.05
CA ALA A 304 -5.62 -0.31 37.77
C ALA A 304 -5.78 -1.83 37.97
N ASN A 305 -5.06 -2.42 38.93
CA ASN A 305 -5.18 -3.83 39.26
C ASN A 305 -6.59 -4.20 39.75
N LEU A 306 -7.23 -3.37 40.57
CA LEU A 306 -8.62 -3.58 40.97
C LEU A 306 -9.60 -3.55 39.79
N LYS A 307 -9.36 -2.69 38.79
CA LYS A 307 -10.13 -2.69 37.54
C LYS A 307 -9.90 -3.95 36.71
N VAL A 308 -8.65 -4.41 36.61
CA VAL A 308 -8.31 -5.66 35.93
C VAL A 308 -8.99 -6.83 36.63
N ASP A 309 -8.90 -6.96 37.94
CA ASP A 309 -9.60 -7.99 38.72
C ASP A 309 -11.13 -7.94 38.51
N HIS A 310 -11.70 -6.74 38.40
CA HIS A 310 -13.14 -6.59 38.14
C HIS A 310 -13.51 -7.07 36.74
N LEU A 311 -12.75 -6.66 35.72
CA LEU A 311 -12.94 -7.09 34.33
C LEU A 311 -12.67 -8.59 34.16
N GLU A 312 -11.68 -9.14 34.86
CA GLU A 312 -11.41 -10.58 34.86
C GLU A 312 -12.56 -11.36 35.50
N LYS A 313 -13.10 -10.88 36.62
CA LYS A 313 -14.32 -11.46 37.23
C LYS A 313 -15.53 -11.35 36.30
N GLU A 314 -15.68 -10.23 35.58
CA GLU A 314 -16.73 -10.04 34.57
C GLU A 314 -16.54 -11.00 33.40
N ILE A 315 -15.31 -11.18 32.89
CA ILE A 315 -14.97 -12.17 31.86
C ILE A 315 -15.23 -13.59 32.36
N ILE A 316 -14.94 -13.91 33.61
CA ILE A 316 -15.24 -15.23 34.19
C ILE A 316 -16.75 -15.43 34.30
N LEU A 317 -17.52 -14.42 34.71
CA LEU A 317 -18.99 -14.47 34.72
C LEU A 317 -19.56 -14.63 33.30
N LEU A 318 -18.99 -13.93 32.31
CA LEU A 318 -19.36 -14.05 30.91
C LEU A 318 -19.03 -15.44 30.35
N ARG A 319 -17.84 -15.99 30.65
CA ARG A 319 -17.46 -17.36 30.28
C ARG A 319 -18.29 -18.44 31.00
N GLN A 320 -18.69 -18.20 32.24
CA GLN A 320 -19.64 -19.08 32.95
C GLN A 320 -21.05 -19.00 32.34
N SER A 321 -21.40 -17.87 31.72
CA SER A 321 -22.65 -17.70 30.95
C SER A 321 -22.60 -18.23 29.50
N GLU A 322 -21.42 -18.55 28.95
CA GLU A 322 -21.27 -19.18 27.62
C GLU A 322 -21.76 -20.65 27.58
N GLY A 323 -22.08 -21.25 28.74
CA GLY A 323 -22.66 -22.60 28.84
C GLY A 323 -24.20 -22.65 28.83
N SER A 324 -24.89 -21.50 28.83
CA SER A 324 -26.35 -21.43 28.79
C SER A 324 -26.80 -20.38 27.79
N ASN A 325 -27.51 -20.79 26.74
CA ASN A 325 -28.14 -19.96 25.71
C ASN A 325 -28.48 -18.55 26.22
N VAL A 326 -27.74 -17.54 25.76
CA VAL A 326 -28.08 -16.14 25.98
C VAL A 326 -29.29 -15.80 25.11
N VAL A 327 -30.48 -16.08 25.63
CA VAL A 327 -31.68 -15.29 25.35
C VAL A 327 -31.54 -14.03 26.19
N PHE A 328 -31.54 -12.86 25.55
CA PHE A 328 -31.60 -11.59 26.25
C PHE A 328 -32.80 -11.62 27.22
N LYS A 329 -32.51 -11.51 28.51
CA LYS A 329 -33.51 -11.62 29.57
C LYS A 329 -34.38 -10.36 29.57
N GLY A 330 -35.54 -10.44 28.95
CA GLY A 330 -36.65 -9.54 29.27
C GLY A 330 -37.09 -9.76 30.71
N VAL A 331 -37.54 -8.70 31.38
CA VAL A 331 -38.04 -8.77 32.77
C VAL A 331 -39.17 -9.81 32.85
N ASP A 332 -38.96 -10.89 33.61
CA ASP A 332 -39.94 -11.95 33.79
C ASP A 332 -41.15 -11.44 34.60
N LEU A 333 -42.37 -11.66 34.10
CA LEU A 333 -43.58 -11.50 34.90
C LEU A 333 -43.75 -12.71 35.85
N PRO A 334 -44.34 -12.53 37.04
CA PRO A 334 -44.56 -13.61 38.01
C PRO A 334 -45.43 -14.73 37.44
N ASP A 335 -45.07 -15.97 37.78
CA ASP A 335 -45.66 -17.21 37.27
C ASP A 335 -47.20 -17.27 37.46
N GLY A 336 -47.93 -17.37 36.34
CA GLY A 336 -49.34 -17.83 36.36
C GLY A 336 -50.34 -17.14 35.42
N ILE A 337 -49.97 -16.19 34.56
CA ILE A 337 -50.94 -15.51 33.67
C ILE A 337 -50.40 -15.43 32.24
N ALA A 338 -51.14 -15.98 31.28
CA ALA A 338 -50.80 -15.89 29.85
C ALA A 338 -50.85 -14.42 29.36
N PRO A 339 -49.88 -13.97 28.56
CA PRO A 339 -49.75 -12.56 28.19
C PRO A 339 -50.87 -12.15 27.22
N SER A 340 -51.68 -11.15 27.61
CA SER A 340 -52.52 -10.43 26.65
C SER A 340 -51.65 -9.48 25.82
N SER A 341 -52.10 -9.13 24.61
CA SER A 341 -51.38 -8.21 23.70
C SER A 341 -50.99 -6.88 24.35
N ALA A 342 -51.74 -6.42 25.35
CA ALA A 342 -51.45 -5.20 26.11
C ALA A 342 -50.17 -5.32 26.98
N ASN A 343 -49.89 -6.50 27.56
CA ASN A 343 -48.70 -6.71 28.39
C ASN A 343 -47.42 -6.80 27.55
N ILE A 344 -47.51 -7.41 26.35
CA ILE A 344 -46.39 -7.41 25.39
C ILE A 344 -46.08 -5.99 24.93
N ILE A 345 -47.12 -5.21 24.58
CA ILE A 345 -46.96 -3.79 24.20
C ILE A 345 -46.34 -2.98 25.34
N ASN A 346 -46.76 -3.18 26.60
CA ASN A 346 -46.17 -2.48 27.74
C ASN A 346 -44.70 -2.87 27.98
N SER A 347 -44.35 -4.16 27.90
CA SER A 347 -42.94 -4.59 28.02
C SER A 347 -42.06 -4.04 26.89
N GLN A 348 -42.60 -3.92 25.67
CA GLN A 348 -41.91 -3.31 24.54
C GLN A 348 -41.77 -1.80 24.71
N ASN A 349 -42.77 -1.12 25.26
CA ASN A 349 -42.71 0.31 25.60
C ASN A 349 -41.68 0.57 26.71
N GLU A 350 -41.62 -0.26 27.74
CA GLU A 350 -40.60 -0.18 28.79
C GLU A 350 -39.19 -0.39 28.21
N TYR A 351 -39.02 -1.36 27.32
CA TYR A 351 -37.77 -1.58 26.62
C TYR A 351 -37.37 -0.38 25.74
N LEU A 352 -38.34 0.22 25.04
CA LEU A 352 -38.12 1.42 24.24
C LEU A 352 -37.70 2.61 25.12
N ILE A 353 -38.35 2.80 26.28
CA ILE A 353 -37.97 3.84 27.25
C ILE A 353 -36.55 3.61 27.76
N HIS A 354 -36.17 2.37 28.06
CA HIS A 354 -34.80 2.04 28.46
C HIS A 354 -33.78 2.34 27.36
N ILE A 355 -34.07 2.01 26.09
CA ILE A 355 -33.20 2.36 24.96
C ILE A 355 -33.10 3.88 24.82
N LEU A 356 -34.20 4.61 24.95
CA LEU A 356 -34.19 6.08 24.85
C LEU A 356 -33.36 6.71 25.97
N GLN A 357 -33.47 6.20 27.20
CA GLN A 357 -32.63 6.65 28.33
C GLN A 357 -31.16 6.29 28.12
N GLU A 358 -30.86 5.12 27.56
CA GLU A 358 -29.49 4.72 27.25
C GLU A 358 -28.89 5.60 26.13
N LEU A 359 -29.69 5.92 25.11
CA LEU A 359 -29.32 6.86 24.05
C LEU A 359 -29.05 8.25 24.62
N GLU A 360 -29.95 8.79 25.45
CA GLU A 360 -29.76 10.09 26.11
C GLU A 360 -28.49 10.09 26.99
N CYS A 361 -28.24 9.00 27.73
CA CYS A 361 -27.01 8.85 28.51
C CYS A 361 -25.76 8.80 27.63
N LYS A 362 -25.82 8.16 26.46
CA LYS A 362 -24.70 8.11 25.49
C LYS A 362 -24.50 9.46 24.81
N GLU A 363 -25.56 10.17 24.45
CA GLU A 363 -25.51 11.53 23.90
C GLU A 363 -24.87 12.50 24.90
N ASN A 364 -25.26 12.44 26.18
CA ASN A 364 -24.64 13.25 27.22
C ASN A 364 -23.15 12.93 27.40
N LYS A 365 -22.76 11.64 27.37
CA LYS A 365 -21.34 11.25 27.40
C LYS A 365 -20.58 11.77 26.18
N LEU A 366 -21.14 11.65 24.98
CA LEU A 366 -20.55 12.19 23.76
C LEU A 366 -20.33 13.69 23.87
N LYS A 367 -21.32 14.43 24.35
CA LYS A 367 -21.21 15.88 24.56
C LYS A 367 -20.10 16.23 25.55
N THR A 368 -20.00 15.54 26.68
CA THR A 368 -18.88 15.78 27.62
C THR A 368 -17.51 15.45 27.03
N LEU A 369 -17.43 14.45 26.14
CA LEU A 369 -16.19 14.12 25.43
C LEU A 369 -15.86 15.20 24.39
N GLU A 370 -16.84 15.70 23.65
CA GLU A 370 -16.70 16.82 22.71
C GLU A 370 -16.19 18.08 23.42
N ASP A 371 -16.80 18.46 24.54
CA ASP A 371 -16.39 19.61 25.35
C ASP A 371 -14.93 19.43 25.84
N SER A 372 -14.58 18.23 26.33
CA SER A 372 -13.21 17.95 26.78
C SER A 372 -12.19 18.01 25.64
N LEU A 373 -12.58 17.55 24.44
CA LEU A 373 -11.75 17.56 23.25
C LEU A 373 -11.54 18.99 22.76
N GLU A 374 -12.56 19.85 22.83
CA GLU A 374 -12.44 21.27 22.53
C GLU A 374 -11.49 21.97 23.51
N ASP A 375 -11.58 21.66 24.81
CA ASP A 375 -10.67 22.19 25.83
C ASP A 375 -9.22 21.76 25.60
N TYR A 376 -8.99 20.49 25.24
CA TYR A 376 -7.64 20.04 24.87
C TYR A 376 -7.14 20.73 23.60
N ASN A 377 -7.99 20.91 22.60
CA ASN A 377 -7.62 21.65 21.38
C ASN A 377 -7.21 23.10 21.68
N ARG A 378 -7.94 23.78 22.57
CA ARG A 378 -7.58 25.14 23.03
C ARG A 378 -6.23 25.13 23.76
N LYS A 379 -5.99 24.18 24.67
CA LYS A 379 -4.70 24.02 25.36
C LYS A 379 -3.55 23.74 24.38
N PHE A 380 -3.76 22.87 23.40
CA PHE A 380 -2.76 22.60 22.36
C PHE A 380 -2.46 23.83 21.51
N ALA A 381 -3.46 24.66 21.19
CA ALA A 381 -3.25 25.92 20.48
C ALA A 381 -2.35 26.87 21.28
N VAL A 382 -2.57 26.98 22.60
CA VAL A 382 -1.72 27.79 23.50
C VAL A 382 -0.30 27.23 23.55
N ILE A 383 -0.12 25.91 23.73
CA ILE A 383 1.21 25.28 23.76
C ILE A 383 1.95 25.48 22.44
N ARG A 384 1.27 25.34 21.29
CA ARG A 384 1.88 25.61 19.97
C ARG A 384 2.32 27.07 19.85
N HIS A 385 1.52 28.01 20.35
CA HIS A 385 1.89 29.42 20.34
C HIS A 385 3.10 29.70 21.25
N GLN A 386 3.11 29.16 22.47
CA GLN A 386 4.23 29.25 23.40
C GLN A 386 5.51 28.63 22.82
N GLN A 387 5.41 27.45 22.21
CA GLN A 387 6.53 26.81 21.52
C GLN A 387 7.05 27.68 20.38
N SER A 388 6.15 28.32 19.62
CA SER A 388 6.52 29.23 18.53
C SER A 388 7.24 30.48 19.05
N LEU A 389 6.81 31.04 20.17
CA LEU A 389 7.48 32.15 20.85
C LEU A 389 8.86 31.73 21.35
N LEU A 390 8.97 30.59 22.02
CA LEU A 390 10.24 30.07 22.52
C LEU A 390 11.24 29.81 21.39
N TYR A 391 10.78 29.27 20.25
CA TYR A 391 11.65 29.12 19.07
C TYR A 391 12.11 30.47 18.52
N LYS A 392 11.24 31.48 18.51
CA LYS A 392 11.60 32.82 18.07
C LYS A 392 12.64 33.45 19.00
N GLU A 393 12.46 33.32 20.31
CA GLU A 393 13.42 33.77 21.33
C GLU A 393 14.77 33.06 21.16
N TYR A 394 14.77 31.73 21.07
CA TYR A 394 15.98 30.94 20.83
C TYR A 394 16.71 31.36 19.54
N LEU A 395 15.97 31.60 18.45
CA LEU A 395 16.58 32.07 17.20
C LEU A 395 17.20 33.46 17.38
N SER A 396 16.51 34.38 18.05
CA SER A 396 17.03 35.72 18.31
C SER A 396 18.28 35.70 19.20
N GLU A 397 18.29 34.85 20.23
CA GLU A 397 19.42 34.70 21.13
C GLU A 397 20.61 34.02 20.42
N LYS A 398 20.34 33.02 19.59
CA LYS A 398 21.36 32.39 18.73
C LYS A 398 21.98 33.40 17.77
N GLU A 399 21.19 34.30 17.21
CA GLU A 399 21.67 35.35 16.31
C GLU A 399 22.49 36.40 17.08
N ALA A 400 22.05 36.81 18.26
CA ALA A 400 22.82 37.67 19.16
C ALA A 400 24.18 37.03 19.56
N TRP A 401 24.18 35.76 19.98
CA TRP A 401 25.40 35.01 20.28
C TRP A 401 26.33 34.87 19.08
N LYS A 402 25.77 34.72 17.87
CA LYS A 402 26.56 34.64 16.64
C LYS A 402 27.24 35.97 16.36
N ILE A 403 26.51 37.08 16.46
CA ILE A 403 27.05 38.43 16.30
C ILE A 403 28.13 38.68 17.35
N GLU A 404 27.88 38.39 18.63
CA GLU A 404 28.87 38.57 19.69
C GLU A 404 30.12 37.69 19.45
N SER A 405 29.94 36.42 19.07
CA SER A 405 31.06 35.55 18.71
C SER A 405 31.86 36.06 17.52
N GLU A 406 31.21 36.67 16.52
CA GLU A 406 31.88 37.29 15.38
C GLU A 406 32.66 38.53 15.83
N THR A 407 32.07 39.41 16.65
CA THR A 407 32.77 40.59 17.19
C THR A 407 33.99 40.21 18.02
N VAL A 408 33.89 39.22 18.91
CA VAL A 408 35.03 38.73 19.71
C VAL A 408 36.11 38.11 18.83
N LYS A 409 35.75 37.43 17.73
CA LYS A 409 36.72 36.90 16.77
C LYS A 409 37.44 38.02 16.01
N GLU A 410 36.72 39.07 15.63
CA GLU A 410 37.30 40.25 14.97
C GLU A 410 38.24 41.00 15.92
N GLU A 411 37.83 41.23 17.17
CA GLU A 411 38.68 41.84 18.20
C GLU A 411 39.93 40.99 18.48
N LYS A 412 39.77 39.67 18.57
CA LYS A 412 40.90 38.74 18.70
C LYS A 412 41.86 38.87 17.52
N LYS A 413 41.37 38.90 16.27
CA LYS A 413 42.22 39.09 15.09
C LYS A 413 42.96 40.42 15.14
N LYS A 414 42.29 41.52 15.48
CA LYS A 414 42.91 42.84 15.63
C LYS A 414 44.02 42.83 16.69
N LEU A 415 43.79 42.16 17.83
CA LEU A 415 44.80 42.00 18.86
C LEU A 415 45.96 41.11 18.41
N GLU A 416 45.70 40.02 17.70
CA GLU A 416 46.74 39.16 17.11
C GLU A 416 47.58 39.93 16.08
N ASP A 417 46.96 40.73 15.22
CA ASP A 417 47.64 41.59 14.25
C ASP A 417 48.49 42.65 14.97
N GLN A 418 47.96 43.27 16.03
CA GLN A 418 48.70 44.22 16.85
C GLN A 418 49.90 43.55 17.52
N ILE A 419 49.74 42.34 18.07
CA ILE A 419 50.84 41.56 18.64
C ILE A 419 51.91 41.26 17.59
N GLN A 420 51.51 40.91 16.36
CA GLN A 420 52.47 40.68 15.27
C GLN A 420 53.21 41.97 14.89
N GLN A 421 52.50 43.10 14.77
CA GLN A 421 53.12 44.40 14.51
C GLN A 421 54.11 44.79 15.61
N ASP A 422 53.72 44.65 16.87
CA ASP A 422 54.58 45.00 18.00
C ASP A 422 55.76 44.02 18.13
N ALA A 423 55.57 42.74 17.81
CA ALA A 423 56.68 41.78 17.70
C ALA A 423 57.68 42.17 16.60
N ILE A 424 57.21 42.70 15.46
CA ILE A 424 58.08 43.22 14.41
C ILE A 424 58.83 44.47 14.91
N LYS A 425 58.13 45.45 15.52
CA LYS A 425 58.77 46.64 16.09
C LYS A 425 59.82 46.30 17.14
N VAL A 426 59.52 45.36 18.05
CA VAL A 426 60.48 44.89 19.05
C VAL A 426 61.69 44.23 18.40
N LYS A 427 61.50 43.40 17.36
CA LYS A 427 62.61 42.85 16.58
C LYS A 427 63.44 43.96 15.94
N GLU A 428 62.81 44.98 15.36
CA GLU A 428 63.51 46.13 14.78
C GLU A 428 64.27 46.95 15.82
N TYR A 429 63.67 47.24 16.98
CA TYR A 429 64.35 47.92 18.08
C TYR A 429 65.53 47.12 18.62
N ASN A 430 65.41 45.80 18.75
CA ASN A 430 66.51 44.92 19.13
C ASN A 430 67.61 44.92 18.06
N ASN A 431 67.25 44.89 16.77
CA ASN A 431 68.20 44.98 15.67
C ASN A 431 68.94 46.34 15.69
N LEU A 432 68.24 47.45 15.94
CA LEU A 432 68.85 48.78 16.08
C LEU A 432 69.77 48.87 17.30
N LEU A 433 69.36 48.30 18.43
CA LEU A 433 70.19 48.23 19.64
C LEU A 433 71.48 47.43 19.37
N SER A 434 71.37 46.29 18.68
CA SER A 434 72.53 45.49 18.28
C SER A 434 73.44 46.21 17.29
N ALA A 435 72.87 46.99 16.36
CA ALA A 435 73.62 47.79 15.41
C ALA A 435 74.41 48.92 16.10
N LEU A 436 73.83 49.56 17.13
CA LEU A 436 74.50 50.59 17.94
C LEU A 436 75.66 50.04 18.79
N GLN A 437 75.65 48.74 19.09
CA GLN A 437 76.74 48.05 19.80
C GLN A 437 77.90 47.65 18.88
N MET A 438 77.78 47.83 17.55
CA MET A 438 78.79 47.44 16.57
C MET A 438 79.75 48.60 16.22
N ASP A 439 80.93 48.26 15.70
CA ASP A 439 81.92 49.24 15.25
C ASP A 439 81.48 49.98 13.97
N SER A 440 82.03 51.18 13.75
CA SER A 440 81.61 52.09 12.66
C SER A 440 81.64 51.46 11.25
N ASP A 441 82.59 50.57 10.97
CA ASP A 441 82.70 49.92 9.66
C ASP A 441 81.74 48.72 9.49
N GLU A 442 81.40 48.01 10.57
CA GLU A 442 80.37 46.97 10.56
C GLU A 442 78.97 47.57 10.39
N MET A 443 78.72 48.75 10.97
CA MET A 443 77.48 49.50 10.80
C MET A 443 77.25 49.95 9.35
N LYS A 444 78.29 50.39 8.64
CA LYS A 444 78.19 50.74 7.21
C LYS A 444 77.87 49.52 6.35
N LYS A 445 78.46 48.37 6.66
CA LYS A 445 78.22 47.11 5.93
C LYS A 445 76.78 46.63 6.10
N THR A 446 76.27 46.61 7.33
CA THR A 446 74.87 46.23 7.63
C THR A 446 73.85 47.19 7.02
N LEU A 447 74.12 48.50 7.00
CA LEU A 447 73.28 49.50 6.32
C LEU A 447 73.21 49.26 4.80
N SER A 448 74.33 48.90 4.16
CA SER A 448 74.36 48.57 2.73
C SER A 448 73.58 47.29 2.41
N GLU A 449 73.65 46.28 3.29
CA GLU A 449 72.90 45.03 3.16
C GLU A 449 71.39 45.23 3.39
N ASN A 450 70.99 46.07 4.35
CA ASN A 450 69.60 46.45 4.57
C ASN A 450 69.04 47.23 3.37
N SER A 451 69.80 48.18 2.82
CA SER A 451 69.44 48.87 1.58
C SER A 451 69.23 47.89 0.42
N ARG A 452 70.12 46.90 0.27
CA ARG A 452 69.96 45.83 -0.73
C ARG A 452 68.68 45.02 -0.51
N LYS A 453 68.38 44.63 0.74
CA LYS A 453 67.15 43.89 1.09
C LYS A 453 65.89 44.70 0.78
N ILE A 454 65.87 46.00 1.10
CA ILE A 454 64.74 46.89 0.78
C ILE A 454 64.50 46.95 -0.73
N THR A 455 65.55 47.12 -1.54
CA THR A 455 65.41 47.15 -3.00
C THR A 455 64.83 45.84 -3.55
N VAL A 456 65.28 44.69 -3.02
CA VAL A 456 64.73 43.38 -3.42
C VAL A 456 63.25 43.25 -3.04
N LEU A 457 62.86 43.69 -1.84
CA LEU A 457 61.45 43.68 -1.42
C LEU A 457 60.58 44.57 -2.30
N GLN A 458 61.04 45.77 -2.66
CA GLN A 458 60.31 46.67 -3.57
C GLN A 458 60.13 46.08 -4.97
N VAL A 459 61.15 45.40 -5.51
CA VAL A 459 61.05 44.70 -6.79
C VAL A 459 60.06 43.54 -6.70
N ASN A 460 60.10 42.77 -5.61
CA ASN A 460 59.17 41.67 -5.36
C ASN A 460 57.73 42.16 -5.22
N GLU A 461 57.50 43.26 -4.51
CA GLU A 461 56.19 43.88 -4.36
C GLU A 461 55.60 44.27 -5.73
N LYS A 462 56.39 44.94 -6.59
CA LYS A 462 55.95 45.26 -7.97
C LYS A 462 55.66 44.02 -8.81
N SER A 463 56.43 42.94 -8.63
CA SER A 463 56.17 41.65 -9.28
C SER A 463 54.84 41.05 -8.81
N LEU A 464 54.62 41.04 -7.49
CA LEU A 464 53.39 40.51 -6.87
C LEU A 464 52.15 41.28 -7.33
N ILE A 465 52.22 42.61 -7.37
CA ILE A 465 51.13 43.46 -7.85
C ILE A 465 50.75 43.10 -9.29
N ARG A 466 51.74 42.92 -10.18
CA ARG A 466 51.47 42.51 -11.57
C ARG A 466 50.78 41.16 -11.64
N GLN A 467 51.27 40.16 -10.90
CA GLN A 467 50.67 38.83 -10.84
C GLN A 467 49.22 38.90 -10.32
N TYR A 468 48.99 39.67 -9.25
CA TYR A 468 47.65 39.87 -8.70
C TYR A 468 46.71 40.52 -9.73
N THR A 469 47.14 41.57 -10.43
CA THR A 469 46.32 42.20 -11.48
C THR A 469 45.98 41.24 -12.61
N THR A 470 46.93 40.42 -13.07
CA THR A 470 46.65 39.43 -14.12
C THR A 470 45.68 38.34 -13.67
N LEU A 471 45.76 37.92 -12.40
CA LEU A 471 44.84 36.94 -11.82
C LEU A 471 43.42 37.52 -11.71
N VAL A 472 43.28 38.77 -11.27
CA VAL A 472 41.98 39.46 -11.21
C VAL A 472 41.35 39.61 -12.59
N GLU A 473 42.14 39.90 -13.62
CA GLU A 473 41.64 39.97 -15.00
C GLU A 473 41.17 38.61 -15.53
N MET A 474 41.93 37.54 -15.26
CA MET A 474 41.57 36.18 -15.63
C MET A 474 40.30 35.70 -14.91
N GLU A 475 40.17 36.01 -13.62
CA GLU A 475 38.99 35.72 -12.82
C GLU A 475 37.75 36.44 -13.39
N ARG A 476 37.89 37.72 -13.78
CA ARG A 476 36.80 38.48 -14.41
C ARG A 476 36.37 37.88 -15.75
N GLN A 477 37.31 37.34 -16.53
CA GLN A 477 37.02 36.64 -17.78
C GLN A 477 36.22 35.35 -17.51
N LEU A 478 36.66 34.53 -16.55
CA LEU A 478 35.98 33.31 -16.13
C LEU A 478 34.56 33.58 -15.60
N ARG A 479 34.36 34.65 -14.81
CA ARG A 479 33.00 35.06 -14.38
C ARG A 479 32.08 35.37 -15.56
N LYS A 480 32.59 36.03 -16.61
CA LYS A 480 31.80 36.32 -17.82
C LYS A 480 31.45 35.04 -18.59
N GLU A 481 32.40 34.13 -18.73
CA GLU A 481 32.18 32.85 -19.42
C GLU A 481 31.19 31.97 -18.65
N ASN A 482 31.31 31.88 -17.33
CA ASN A 482 30.35 31.19 -16.47
C ASN A 482 28.94 31.81 -16.59
N GLY A 483 28.84 33.15 -16.66
CA GLY A 483 27.58 33.84 -16.94
C GLY A 483 26.96 33.47 -18.29
N LYS A 484 27.78 33.38 -19.35
CA LYS A 484 27.31 32.93 -20.68
C LYS A 484 26.82 31.49 -20.65
N GLN A 485 27.61 30.58 -20.07
CA GLN A 485 27.25 29.16 -19.96
C GLN A 485 25.95 28.96 -19.17
N LYS A 486 25.75 29.71 -18.07
CA LYS A 486 24.48 29.69 -17.31
C LYS A 486 23.29 30.15 -18.15
N ASN A 487 23.45 31.21 -18.95
CA ASN A 487 22.37 31.68 -19.82
C ASN A 487 22.04 30.67 -20.93
N GLU A 488 23.05 30.02 -21.51
CA GLU A 488 22.86 28.95 -22.49
C GLU A 488 22.14 27.74 -21.88
N LEU A 489 22.49 27.35 -20.65
CA LEU A 489 21.78 26.31 -19.90
C LEU A 489 20.31 26.66 -19.68
N ILE A 490 20.01 27.88 -19.24
CA ILE A 490 18.63 28.34 -19.02
C ILE A 490 17.83 28.32 -20.33
N ALA A 491 18.43 28.77 -21.43
CA ALA A 491 17.79 28.76 -22.75
C ALA A 491 17.51 27.31 -23.23
N MET A 492 18.48 26.41 -23.06
CA MET A 492 18.33 25.00 -23.39
C MET A 492 17.23 24.33 -22.53
N GLU A 493 17.21 24.58 -21.22
CA GLU A 493 16.18 24.08 -20.32
C GLU A 493 14.78 24.56 -20.71
N ALA A 494 14.63 25.82 -21.14
CA ALA A 494 13.37 26.36 -21.61
C ALA A 494 12.89 25.68 -22.90
N GLU A 495 13.78 25.49 -23.88
CA GLU A 495 13.45 24.81 -25.14
C GLU A 495 13.08 23.33 -24.92
N VAL A 496 13.83 22.62 -24.09
CA VAL A 496 13.53 21.23 -23.71
C VAL A 496 12.20 21.15 -22.96
N GLY A 497 11.95 22.06 -22.01
CA GLY A 497 10.68 22.16 -21.30
C GLY A 497 9.50 22.36 -22.24
N GLU A 498 9.61 23.28 -23.19
CA GLU A 498 8.57 23.52 -24.18
C GLU A 498 8.35 22.31 -25.08
N LYS A 499 9.43 21.63 -25.52
CA LYS A 499 9.33 20.44 -26.36
C LYS A 499 8.63 19.29 -25.65
N ILE A 500 8.97 19.04 -24.39
CA ILE A 500 8.32 18.02 -23.55
C ILE A 500 6.84 18.37 -23.38
N GLY A 501 6.51 19.62 -23.05
CA GLY A 501 5.13 20.09 -22.91
C GLY A 501 4.30 19.88 -24.18
N ARG A 502 4.85 20.26 -25.35
CA ARG A 502 4.19 20.03 -26.67
C ARG A 502 3.93 18.53 -26.92
N LEU A 503 4.91 17.66 -26.65
CA LEU A 503 4.77 16.21 -26.84
C LEU A 503 3.74 15.61 -25.89
N GLN A 504 3.69 16.05 -24.64
CA GLN A 504 2.73 15.56 -23.66
C GLN A 504 1.30 15.96 -24.01
N ARG A 505 1.07 17.21 -24.41
CA ARG A 505 -0.23 17.69 -24.92
C ARG A 505 -0.67 16.92 -26.16
N PHE A 506 0.25 16.63 -27.08
CA PHE A 506 -0.05 15.79 -28.25
C PHE A 506 -0.46 14.36 -27.85
N LYS A 507 0.27 13.74 -26.92
CA LYS A 507 -0.05 12.41 -26.39
C LYS A 507 -1.44 12.37 -25.78
N GLU A 508 -1.77 13.33 -24.91
CA GLU A 508 -3.08 13.43 -24.27
C GLU A 508 -4.20 13.60 -25.30
N MET A 509 -4.03 14.48 -26.29
CA MET A 509 -4.99 14.67 -27.38
C MET A 509 -5.16 13.41 -28.25
N ALA A 510 -4.08 12.70 -28.52
CA ALA A 510 -4.13 11.44 -29.27
C ALA A 510 -4.88 10.35 -28.49
N ILE A 511 -4.63 10.22 -27.18
CA ILE A 511 -5.37 9.29 -26.31
C ILE A 511 -6.86 9.62 -26.31
N PHE A 512 -7.23 10.89 -26.17
CA PHE A 512 -8.64 11.31 -26.23
C PHE A 512 -9.28 10.93 -27.57
N LYS A 513 -8.62 11.21 -28.70
CA LYS A 513 -9.13 10.83 -30.04
C LYS A 513 -9.30 9.33 -30.20
N ILE A 514 -8.34 8.54 -29.72
CA ILE A 514 -8.42 7.07 -29.76
C ILE A 514 -9.61 6.58 -28.92
N ALA A 515 -9.79 7.10 -27.71
CA ALA A 515 -10.91 6.74 -26.85
C ALA A 515 -12.26 7.12 -27.48
N ALA A 516 -12.35 8.30 -28.10
CA ALA A 516 -13.56 8.73 -28.81
C ALA A 516 -13.87 7.80 -29.99
N LEU A 517 -12.87 7.41 -30.78
CA LEU A 517 -13.04 6.44 -31.87
C LEU A 517 -13.44 5.05 -31.35
N GLN A 518 -12.85 4.60 -30.25
CA GLN A 518 -13.21 3.33 -29.62
C GLN A 518 -14.67 3.33 -29.18
N LYS A 519 -15.14 4.41 -28.54
CA LYS A 519 -16.55 4.57 -28.14
C LYS A 519 -17.50 4.54 -29.34
N VAL A 520 -17.08 5.06 -30.50
CA VAL A 520 -17.87 4.94 -31.74
C VAL A 520 -17.90 3.50 -32.25
N ILE A 521 -16.78 2.77 -32.18
CA ILE A 521 -16.70 1.35 -32.55
C ILE A 521 -17.57 0.50 -31.61
N ASP A 522 -17.51 0.74 -30.29
CA ASP A 522 -18.29 0.00 -29.30
C ASP A 522 -19.82 0.21 -29.49
N ASN A 523 -20.22 1.35 -30.06
CA ASN A 523 -21.62 1.64 -30.39
C ASN A 523 -22.05 1.11 -31.77
N SER A 524 -21.13 0.51 -32.53
CA SER A 524 -21.44 -0.09 -33.83
C SER A 524 -21.89 -1.54 -33.67
N VAL A 525 -22.87 -1.96 -34.48
CA VAL A 525 -23.36 -3.34 -34.47
C VAL A 525 -22.34 -4.25 -35.13
N SER A 526 -22.06 -5.39 -34.52
CA SER A 526 -21.12 -6.35 -35.10
C SER A 526 -21.67 -6.89 -36.44
N LEU A 527 -20.77 -7.10 -37.41
CA LEU A 527 -21.16 -7.63 -38.72
C LEU A 527 -21.90 -8.98 -38.58
N SER A 528 -21.47 -9.82 -37.63
CA SER A 528 -22.09 -11.11 -37.33
C SER A 528 -23.55 -11.00 -36.85
N GLU A 529 -23.86 -10.03 -35.99
CA GLU A 529 -25.23 -9.81 -35.52
C GLU A 529 -26.12 -9.28 -36.63
N LEU A 530 -25.60 -8.37 -37.47
CA LEU A 530 -26.31 -7.86 -38.63
C LEU A 530 -26.58 -8.98 -39.65
N GLU A 531 -25.61 -9.85 -39.90
CA GLU A 531 -25.79 -11.03 -40.76
C GLU A 531 -26.81 -12.01 -40.19
N LEU A 532 -26.80 -12.24 -38.87
CA LEU A 532 -27.79 -13.10 -38.21
C LEU A 532 -29.20 -12.53 -38.32
N ALA A 533 -29.38 -11.24 -38.03
CA ALA A 533 -30.66 -10.55 -38.16
C ALA A 533 -31.19 -10.59 -39.61
N ASN A 534 -30.31 -10.39 -40.59
CA ASN A 534 -30.68 -10.52 -42.01
C ASN A 534 -31.08 -11.96 -42.38
N LYS A 535 -30.39 -12.98 -41.86
CA LYS A 535 -30.80 -14.38 -42.06
C LYS A 535 -32.18 -14.65 -41.49
N GLN A 536 -32.43 -14.23 -40.24
CA GLN A 536 -33.74 -14.37 -39.59
C GLN A 536 -34.84 -13.62 -40.35
N TYR A 537 -34.58 -12.40 -40.81
CA TYR A 537 -35.51 -11.63 -41.63
C TYR A 537 -35.84 -12.33 -42.95
N ASN A 538 -34.82 -12.87 -43.63
CA ASN A 538 -35.01 -13.62 -44.87
C ASN A 538 -35.80 -14.91 -44.66
N GLU A 539 -35.53 -15.66 -43.58
CA GLU A 539 -36.29 -16.84 -43.19
C GLU A 539 -37.75 -16.50 -42.89
N LEU A 540 -38.00 -15.42 -42.15
CA LEU A 540 -39.34 -14.96 -41.84
C LEU A 540 -40.08 -14.54 -43.12
N THR A 541 -39.41 -13.82 -44.02
CA THR A 541 -39.94 -13.43 -45.34
C THR A 541 -40.30 -14.66 -46.18
N ALA A 542 -39.46 -15.69 -46.17
CA ALA A 542 -39.74 -16.96 -46.85
C ALA A 542 -40.97 -17.66 -46.25
N LYS A 543 -41.06 -17.76 -44.92
CA LYS A 543 -42.22 -18.34 -44.23
C LYS A 543 -43.52 -17.60 -44.54
N TYR A 544 -43.52 -16.26 -44.55
CA TYR A 544 -44.70 -15.47 -44.93
C TYR A 544 -45.10 -15.71 -46.39
N ARG A 545 -44.12 -15.80 -47.30
CA ARG A 545 -44.39 -16.14 -48.70
C ARG A 545 -45.01 -17.53 -48.85
N ASP A 546 -44.50 -18.52 -48.12
CA ASP A 546 -45.04 -19.89 -48.12
C ASP A 546 -46.46 -19.96 -47.56
N ILE A 547 -46.76 -19.22 -46.48
CA ILE A 547 -48.11 -19.15 -45.90
C ILE A 547 -49.07 -18.53 -46.92
N LEU A 548 -48.71 -17.39 -47.52
CA LEU A 548 -49.54 -16.75 -48.55
C LEU A 548 -49.77 -17.67 -49.75
N GLN A 549 -48.76 -18.44 -50.15
CA GLN A 549 -48.91 -19.42 -51.24
C GLN A 549 -49.85 -20.56 -50.84
N LYS A 550 -49.73 -21.10 -49.62
CA LYS A 550 -50.65 -22.12 -49.10
C LYS A 550 -52.08 -21.60 -49.00
N ASP A 551 -52.27 -20.37 -48.53
CA ASP A 551 -53.59 -19.76 -48.40
C ASP A 551 -54.24 -19.57 -49.78
N ASN A 552 -53.48 -19.08 -50.76
CA ASN A 552 -53.94 -19.04 -52.16
C ASN A 552 -54.34 -20.42 -52.70
N MET A 553 -53.57 -21.48 -52.40
CA MET A 553 -53.91 -22.85 -52.81
C MET A 553 -55.18 -23.36 -52.12
N LEU A 554 -55.38 -23.02 -50.84
CA LEU A 554 -56.61 -23.35 -50.10
C LEU A 554 -57.82 -22.64 -50.71
N VAL A 555 -57.74 -21.33 -50.96
CA VAL A 555 -58.80 -20.57 -51.63
C VAL A 555 -59.16 -21.18 -52.99
N GLN A 556 -58.17 -21.55 -53.81
CA GLN A 556 -58.42 -22.22 -55.08
C GLN A 556 -59.13 -23.57 -54.90
N ARG A 557 -58.79 -24.35 -53.86
CA ARG A 557 -59.44 -25.62 -53.56
C ARG A 557 -60.87 -25.41 -53.07
N THR A 558 -61.13 -24.42 -52.23
CA THR A 558 -62.47 -24.05 -51.76
C THR A 558 -63.35 -23.66 -52.93
N ASN A 559 -62.88 -22.80 -53.83
CA ASN A 559 -63.64 -22.41 -55.03
C ASN A 559 -63.99 -23.61 -55.92
N LYS A 560 -63.07 -24.57 -56.09
CA LYS A 560 -63.36 -25.81 -56.85
C LYS A 560 -64.41 -26.67 -56.15
N LEU A 561 -64.37 -26.73 -54.82
CA LEU A 561 -65.31 -27.52 -54.03
C LEU A 561 -66.70 -26.89 -54.07
N GLU A 562 -66.82 -25.57 -53.92
CA GLU A 562 -68.07 -24.81 -54.09
C GLU A 562 -68.67 -25.04 -55.48
N HIS A 563 -67.85 -25.08 -56.53
CA HIS A 563 -68.31 -25.39 -57.89
C HIS A 563 -68.89 -26.81 -58.00
N LEU A 564 -68.19 -27.82 -57.46
CA LEU A 564 -68.68 -29.21 -57.43
C LEU A 564 -69.93 -29.38 -56.55
N GLU A 565 -70.07 -28.60 -55.48
CA GLU A 565 -71.27 -28.58 -54.65
C GLU A 565 -72.46 -28.01 -55.42
N CYS A 566 -72.28 -26.90 -56.15
CA CYS A 566 -73.29 -26.34 -57.04
C CYS A 566 -73.71 -27.34 -58.13
N GLU A 567 -72.75 -28.03 -58.77
CA GLU A 567 -73.06 -29.07 -59.76
C GLU A 567 -73.86 -30.23 -59.11
N ASN A 568 -73.43 -30.72 -57.95
CA ASN A 568 -74.14 -31.76 -57.22
C ASN A 568 -75.57 -31.35 -56.84
N ALA A 569 -75.78 -30.10 -56.42
CA ALA A 569 -77.11 -29.58 -56.14
C ALA A 569 -77.98 -29.58 -57.39
N SER A 570 -77.45 -29.14 -58.54
CA SER A 570 -78.17 -29.14 -59.82
C SER A 570 -78.52 -30.57 -60.29
N LEU A 571 -77.62 -31.53 -60.12
CA LEU A 571 -77.87 -32.93 -60.44
C LEU A 571 -78.92 -33.55 -59.52
N LYS A 572 -78.91 -33.21 -58.23
CA LYS A 572 -79.97 -33.63 -57.30
C LYS A 572 -81.33 -33.07 -57.70
N GLU A 573 -81.42 -31.80 -58.08
CA GLU A 573 -82.66 -31.20 -58.58
C GLU A 573 -83.18 -31.91 -59.85
N GLN A 574 -82.29 -32.24 -60.79
CA GLN A 574 -82.65 -33.03 -61.98
C GLN A 574 -83.11 -34.44 -61.61
N MET A 575 -82.47 -35.07 -60.63
CA MET A 575 -82.86 -36.40 -60.18
C MET A 575 -84.23 -36.39 -59.48
N GLU A 576 -84.51 -35.34 -58.69
CA GLU A 576 -85.82 -35.11 -58.08
C GLU A 576 -86.91 -34.85 -59.13
N SER A 577 -86.63 -34.09 -60.19
CA SER A 577 -87.61 -33.86 -61.26
C SER A 577 -87.94 -35.15 -62.01
N ILE A 578 -86.92 -35.96 -62.35
CA ILE A 578 -87.11 -37.28 -62.98
C ILE A 578 -87.88 -38.21 -62.05
N ASN A 579 -87.59 -38.22 -60.75
CA ASN A 579 -88.34 -39.02 -59.78
C ASN A 579 -89.82 -38.61 -59.71
N LYS A 580 -90.12 -37.30 -59.74
CA LYS A 580 -91.50 -36.80 -59.81
C LYS A 580 -92.19 -37.25 -61.11
N GLU A 581 -91.51 -37.18 -62.26
CA GLU A 581 -92.04 -37.69 -63.53
C GLU A 581 -92.29 -39.21 -63.48
N LEU A 582 -91.39 -39.97 -62.88
CA LEU A 582 -91.55 -41.41 -62.66
C LEU A 582 -92.75 -41.70 -61.76
N GLU A 583 -92.96 -40.92 -60.70
CA GLU A 583 -94.11 -41.07 -59.81
C GLU A 583 -95.43 -40.78 -60.56
N ILE A 584 -95.48 -39.72 -61.35
CA ILE A 584 -96.63 -39.40 -62.22
C ILE A 584 -96.91 -40.53 -63.23
N THR A 585 -95.87 -41.13 -63.81
CA THR A 585 -96.07 -42.27 -64.75
C THR A 585 -96.54 -43.53 -64.04
N LYS A 586 -96.06 -43.82 -62.82
CA LYS A 586 -96.59 -44.90 -61.97
C LYS A 586 -98.07 -44.68 -61.63
N GLU A 587 -98.45 -43.46 -61.26
CA GLU A 587 -99.85 -43.12 -61.00
C GLU A 587 -100.74 -43.29 -62.23
N LYS A 588 -100.28 -42.85 -63.41
CA LYS A 588 -100.97 -43.08 -64.69
C LYS A 588 -101.12 -44.58 -64.98
N LEU A 589 -100.07 -45.37 -64.76
CA LEU A 589 -100.10 -46.81 -64.98
C LEU A 589 -101.09 -47.48 -64.01
N TYR A 590 -101.11 -47.08 -62.74
CA TYR A 590 -102.08 -47.52 -61.75
C TYR A 590 -103.53 -47.17 -62.12
N THR A 591 -103.78 -45.98 -62.68
CA THR A 591 -105.12 -45.64 -63.19
C THR A 591 -105.55 -46.48 -64.40
N ILE A 592 -104.61 -46.87 -65.26
CA ILE A 592 -104.87 -47.78 -66.38
C ILE A 592 -105.12 -49.21 -65.86
N GLU A 593 -104.32 -49.69 -64.89
CA GLU A 593 -104.52 -50.99 -64.24
C GLU A 593 -105.89 -51.06 -63.54
N GLN A 594 -106.31 -50.00 -62.84
CA GLN A 594 -107.65 -49.91 -62.27
C GLN A 594 -108.75 -49.92 -63.33
N ALA A 595 -108.57 -49.22 -64.46
CA ALA A 595 -109.50 -49.26 -65.57
C ALA A 595 -109.57 -50.67 -66.21
N TRP A 596 -108.44 -51.37 -66.29
CA TRP A 596 -108.34 -52.75 -66.79
C TRP A 596 -109.02 -53.75 -65.83
N GLU A 597 -108.86 -53.58 -64.52
CA GLU A 597 -109.58 -54.36 -63.49
C GLU A 597 -111.09 -54.08 -63.50
N GLN A 598 -111.52 -52.86 -63.82
CA GLN A 598 -112.95 -52.54 -63.97
C GLN A 598 -113.55 -53.18 -65.24
N GLU A 599 -112.78 -53.31 -66.33
CA GLU A 599 -113.22 -54.10 -67.49
C GLU A 599 -113.26 -55.62 -67.19
N THR A 600 -112.40 -56.15 -66.32
CA THR A 600 -112.43 -57.59 -65.97
C THR A 600 -113.52 -57.95 -64.94
N LYS A 601 -114.05 -56.98 -64.18
CA LYS A 601 -115.09 -57.20 -63.15
C LYS A 601 -116.54 -57.06 -63.66
N LEU A 602 -116.74 -56.88 -64.97
CA LEU A 602 -118.05 -56.81 -65.66
C LEU A 602 -118.38 -58.08 -66.46
N GLY A 603 -117.96 -59.26 -65.95
CA GLY A 603 -118.20 -60.57 -66.58
C GLY A 603 -118.53 -61.67 -65.57
N ASN A 604 -119.82 -61.74 -65.20
CA ASN A 604 -120.56 -62.86 -64.59
C ASN A 604 -120.40 -63.20 -63.09
N GLU A 605 -121.54 -63.06 -62.41
CA GLU A 605 -121.95 -63.70 -61.15
C GLU A 605 -122.22 -65.20 -61.31
N SER A 606 -121.91 -66.01 -60.28
CA SER A 606 -122.94 -66.68 -59.44
C SER A 606 -122.49 -68.01 -58.81
N ASN A 607 -122.86 -68.15 -57.53
CA ASN A 607 -123.28 -69.35 -56.77
C ASN A 607 -122.23 -70.37 -56.30
N MET A 608 -122.04 -70.53 -54.97
CA MET A 608 -122.78 -71.42 -54.02
C MET A 608 -122.48 -72.91 -54.30
N ASP A 609 -122.25 -73.84 -53.37
CA ASP A 609 -122.56 -73.95 -51.95
C ASP A 609 -121.74 -75.09 -51.30
N LYS A 610 -121.88 -75.22 -49.98
CA LYS A 610 -121.27 -76.16 -49.00
C LYS A 610 -121.25 -77.66 -49.36
N ALA A 611 -120.23 -78.39 -48.87
CA ALA A 611 -120.38 -79.75 -48.32
C ALA A 611 -119.28 -80.10 -47.30
N LYS A 612 -119.68 -80.69 -46.17
CA LYS A 612 -118.86 -81.03 -44.99
C LYS A 612 -118.22 -82.43 -45.10
N LYS A 613 -117.01 -82.52 -44.53
CA LYS A 613 -116.32 -83.67 -43.89
C LYS A 613 -115.88 -84.84 -44.78
N SER A 614 -114.60 -84.83 -45.15
CA SER A 614 -113.72 -85.98 -44.93
C SER A 614 -112.24 -85.55 -44.85
N ILE A 615 -111.49 -86.17 -43.93
CA ILE A 615 -110.02 -86.37 -43.92
C ILE A 615 -109.16 -85.31 -43.21
N THR A 616 -109.06 -85.51 -41.89
CA THR A 616 -108.28 -84.82 -40.85
C THR A 616 -106.74 -85.00 -40.91
N ASN A 617 -106.15 -85.35 -42.07
CA ASN A 617 -104.68 -85.50 -42.22
C ASN A 617 -104.02 -84.40 -43.08
N SER A 618 -104.82 -83.59 -43.80
CA SER A 618 -104.33 -82.46 -44.61
C SER A 618 -104.04 -81.20 -43.78
N GLU A 619 -104.81 -80.99 -42.70
CA GLU A 619 -104.73 -79.80 -41.85
C GLU A 619 -103.49 -79.79 -40.94
N ILE A 620 -103.02 -80.95 -40.48
CA ILE A 620 -101.79 -81.03 -39.67
C ILE A 620 -100.57 -80.67 -40.55
N LEU A 621 -100.52 -81.13 -41.80
CA LEU A 621 -99.46 -80.75 -42.74
C LEU A 621 -99.52 -79.27 -43.13
N SER A 622 -100.71 -78.67 -43.24
CA SER A 622 -100.87 -77.24 -43.54
C SER A 622 -100.54 -76.36 -42.34
N ILE A 623 -100.88 -76.79 -41.11
CA ILE A 623 -100.49 -76.13 -39.86
C ILE A 623 -98.98 -76.22 -39.66
N SER A 624 -98.34 -77.38 -39.87
CA SER A 624 -96.88 -77.51 -39.80
C SER A 624 -96.16 -76.63 -40.81
N LYS A 625 -96.64 -76.53 -42.06
CA LYS A 625 -96.10 -75.59 -43.06
C LYS A 625 -96.32 -74.12 -42.68
N LYS A 626 -97.39 -73.81 -41.95
CA LYS A 626 -97.69 -72.44 -41.49
C LYS A 626 -96.87 -72.06 -40.26
N ILE A 627 -96.60 -73.02 -39.37
CA ILE A 627 -95.70 -72.86 -38.22
C ILE A 627 -94.28 -72.60 -38.71
N THR A 628 -93.72 -73.41 -39.61
CA THR A 628 -92.36 -73.19 -40.13
C THR A 628 -92.24 -71.86 -40.87
N MET A 629 -93.29 -71.43 -41.59
CA MET A 629 -93.32 -70.12 -42.24
C MET A 629 -93.36 -68.96 -41.23
N LEU A 630 -94.09 -69.12 -40.13
CA LEU A 630 -94.14 -68.11 -39.07
C LEU A 630 -92.83 -68.06 -38.28
N GLU A 631 -92.22 -69.20 -37.97
CA GLU A 631 -90.90 -69.30 -37.35
C GLU A 631 -89.82 -68.64 -38.24
N MET A 632 -89.88 -68.85 -39.56
CA MET A 632 -88.96 -68.22 -40.51
C MET A 632 -89.21 -66.70 -40.66
N LYS A 633 -90.46 -66.24 -40.50
CA LYS A 633 -90.79 -64.81 -40.46
C LYS A 633 -90.34 -64.15 -39.15
N GLU A 634 -90.54 -64.81 -38.01
CA GLU A 634 -90.06 -64.36 -36.71
C GLU A 634 -88.53 -64.25 -36.71
N LEU A 635 -87.83 -65.23 -37.27
CA LEU A 635 -86.38 -65.20 -37.41
C LEU A 635 -85.92 -64.01 -38.27
N ASN A 636 -86.59 -63.75 -39.41
CA ASN A 636 -86.27 -62.62 -40.28
C ASN A 636 -86.52 -61.25 -39.61
N GLU A 637 -87.64 -61.10 -38.90
CA GLU A 637 -87.94 -59.90 -38.10
C GLU A 637 -86.90 -59.70 -36.99
N ARG A 638 -86.52 -60.77 -36.30
CA ARG A 638 -85.50 -60.74 -35.24
C ARG A 638 -84.13 -60.32 -35.77
N GLN A 639 -83.72 -60.86 -36.93
CA GLN A 639 -82.48 -60.46 -37.60
C GLN A 639 -82.53 -58.99 -38.07
N ARG A 640 -83.67 -58.51 -38.55
CA ARG A 640 -83.87 -57.09 -38.90
C ARG A 640 -83.75 -56.18 -37.67
N ALA A 641 -84.40 -56.53 -36.57
CA ALA A 641 -84.31 -55.78 -35.32
C ALA A 641 -82.87 -55.76 -34.77
N GLU A 642 -82.17 -56.89 -34.81
CA GLU A 642 -80.77 -56.99 -34.39
C GLU A 642 -79.83 -56.16 -35.27
N HIS A 643 -80.05 -56.15 -36.60
CA HIS A 643 -79.30 -55.30 -37.51
C HIS A 643 -79.56 -53.80 -37.26
N SER A 644 -80.81 -53.40 -37.08
CA SER A 644 -81.17 -52.02 -36.74
C SER A 644 -80.58 -51.58 -35.40
N GLN A 645 -80.54 -52.47 -34.41
CA GLN A 645 -79.89 -52.20 -33.13
C GLN A 645 -78.38 -52.02 -33.29
N LYS A 646 -77.70 -52.89 -34.06
CA LYS A 646 -76.27 -52.73 -34.36
C LYS A 646 -75.96 -51.43 -35.09
N MET A 647 -76.80 -51.01 -36.04
CA MET A 647 -76.65 -49.72 -36.73
C MET A 647 -76.87 -48.54 -35.78
N TYR A 648 -77.87 -48.61 -34.90
CA TYR A 648 -78.11 -47.59 -33.88
C TYR A 648 -76.93 -47.47 -32.92
N GLU A 649 -76.38 -48.59 -32.46
CA GLU A 649 -75.18 -48.62 -31.61
C GLU A 649 -73.97 -48.00 -32.32
N HIS A 650 -73.74 -48.33 -33.59
CA HIS A 650 -72.66 -47.75 -34.38
C HIS A 650 -72.80 -46.22 -34.53
N VAL A 651 -74.00 -45.73 -34.88
CA VAL A 651 -74.26 -44.28 -35.00
C VAL A 651 -74.07 -43.58 -33.65
N ARG A 652 -74.56 -44.20 -32.56
CA ARG A 652 -74.40 -43.66 -31.20
C ARG A 652 -72.93 -43.58 -30.79
N THR A 653 -72.11 -44.58 -31.11
CA THR A 653 -70.66 -44.53 -30.83
C THR A 653 -69.95 -43.46 -31.66
N SER A 654 -70.32 -43.30 -32.93
CA SER A 654 -69.75 -42.27 -33.81
C SER A 654 -70.12 -40.85 -33.33
N LEU A 655 -71.37 -40.65 -32.93
CA LEU A 655 -71.84 -39.39 -32.35
C LEU A 655 -71.03 -39.02 -31.10
N LYS A 656 -70.84 -39.99 -30.19
CA LYS A 656 -70.07 -39.76 -28.95
C LYS A 656 -68.62 -39.36 -29.24
N GLN A 657 -67.96 -39.99 -30.21
CA GLN A 657 -66.60 -39.61 -30.62
C GLN A 657 -66.54 -38.20 -31.21
N MET A 658 -67.56 -37.79 -31.97
CA MET A 658 -67.66 -36.42 -32.50
C MET A 658 -67.90 -35.39 -31.39
N GLU A 659 -68.74 -35.70 -30.40
CA GLU A 659 -68.97 -34.85 -29.23
C GLU A 659 -67.67 -34.67 -28.41
N GLU A 660 -66.93 -35.75 -28.14
CA GLU A 660 -65.64 -35.70 -27.44
C GLU A 660 -64.62 -34.85 -28.21
N ARG A 661 -64.52 -35.03 -29.53
CA ARG A 661 -63.63 -34.21 -30.38
C ARG A 661 -64.04 -32.73 -30.38
N ASN A 662 -65.34 -32.43 -30.39
CA ASN A 662 -65.82 -31.06 -30.38
C ASN A 662 -65.53 -30.38 -29.04
N PHE A 663 -65.72 -31.10 -27.93
CA PHE A 663 -65.35 -30.64 -26.60
C PHE A 663 -63.84 -30.36 -26.48
N GLU A 664 -62.98 -31.23 -27.03
CA GLU A 664 -61.53 -30.98 -27.09
C GLU A 664 -61.15 -29.76 -27.94
N LEU A 665 -61.91 -29.47 -29.00
CA LEU A 665 -61.67 -28.27 -29.81
C LEU A 665 -62.10 -27.01 -29.04
N GLU A 666 -63.26 -27.03 -28.39
CA GLU A 666 -63.75 -25.93 -27.57
C GLU A 666 -62.76 -25.58 -26.44
N THR A 667 -62.19 -26.59 -25.75
CA THR A 667 -61.18 -26.36 -24.71
C THR A 667 -59.91 -25.74 -25.30
N LYS A 668 -59.40 -26.26 -26.42
CA LYS A 668 -58.23 -25.69 -27.11
C LYS A 668 -58.48 -24.25 -27.59
N PHE A 669 -59.67 -23.95 -28.09
CA PHE A 669 -60.03 -22.59 -28.49
C PHE A 669 -60.07 -21.64 -27.28
N ALA A 670 -60.61 -22.09 -26.14
CA ALA A 670 -60.61 -21.29 -24.91
C ALA A 670 -59.19 -21.01 -24.42
N GLU A 671 -58.29 -22.00 -24.45
CA GLU A 671 -56.87 -21.84 -24.11
C GLU A 671 -56.14 -20.88 -25.05
N LEU A 672 -56.32 -21.02 -26.36
CA LEU A 672 -55.74 -20.10 -27.35
C LEU A 672 -56.24 -18.66 -27.17
N THR A 673 -57.53 -18.50 -26.86
CA THR A 673 -58.12 -17.18 -26.58
C THR A 673 -57.50 -16.56 -25.34
N LYS A 674 -57.28 -17.35 -24.28
CA LYS A 674 -56.61 -16.89 -23.07
C LYS A 674 -55.17 -16.45 -23.34
N ILE A 675 -54.39 -17.26 -24.07
CA ILE A 675 -53.01 -16.92 -24.45
C ILE A 675 -52.97 -15.64 -25.28
N ASN A 676 -53.90 -15.48 -26.23
CA ASN A 676 -53.97 -14.29 -27.06
C ASN A 676 -54.28 -13.02 -26.23
N LEU A 677 -55.20 -13.11 -25.26
CA LEU A 677 -55.50 -12.01 -24.35
C LEU A 677 -54.31 -11.65 -23.45
N GLU A 678 -53.56 -12.65 -22.98
CA GLU A 678 -52.32 -12.42 -22.21
C GLU A 678 -51.24 -11.76 -23.07
N ALA A 679 -51.07 -12.21 -24.32
CA ALA A 679 -50.14 -11.60 -25.27
C ALA A 679 -50.49 -10.14 -25.58
N GLN A 680 -51.78 -9.83 -25.77
CA GLN A 680 -52.25 -8.45 -25.98
C GLN A 680 -52.00 -7.56 -24.75
N LYS A 681 -52.18 -8.08 -23.53
CA LYS A 681 -51.86 -7.34 -22.30
C LYS A 681 -50.36 -7.03 -22.20
N VAL A 682 -49.51 -8.00 -22.50
CA VAL A 682 -48.05 -7.81 -22.51
C VAL A 682 -47.65 -6.81 -23.59
N GLU A 683 -48.23 -6.91 -24.80
CA GLU A 683 -48.01 -5.94 -25.88
C GLU A 683 -48.41 -4.52 -25.44
N GLN A 684 -49.57 -4.36 -24.79
CA GLN A 684 -50.02 -3.07 -24.30
C GLN A 684 -49.08 -2.49 -23.26
N MET A 685 -48.65 -3.29 -22.27
CA MET A 685 -47.67 -2.84 -21.27
C MET A 685 -46.35 -2.41 -21.93
N LEU A 686 -45.83 -3.20 -22.88
CA LEU A 686 -44.61 -2.85 -23.61
C LEU A 686 -44.78 -1.58 -24.45
N ARG A 687 -45.97 -1.34 -25.03
CA ARG A 687 -46.28 -0.10 -25.75
C ARG A 687 -46.29 1.12 -24.83
N ASP A 688 -46.89 0.99 -23.65
CA ASP A 688 -46.93 2.07 -22.65
C ASP A 688 -45.51 2.36 -22.12
N GLU A 689 -44.71 1.33 -21.83
CA GLU A 689 -43.29 1.48 -21.44
C GLU A 689 -42.44 2.14 -22.55
N LEU A 690 -42.70 1.81 -23.83
CA LEU A 690 -42.05 2.45 -24.97
C LEU A 690 -42.47 3.92 -25.13
N ALA A 691 -43.72 4.28 -24.81
CA ALA A 691 -44.21 5.64 -24.89
C ALA A 691 -43.55 6.57 -23.86
N ASP A 692 -43.23 6.04 -22.67
CA ASP A 692 -42.52 6.77 -21.61
C ASP A 692 -40.99 6.78 -21.79
N SER A 693 -40.45 6.06 -22.78
CA SER A 693 -39.01 5.98 -23.04
C SER A 693 -38.48 7.21 -23.80
N VAL A 694 -37.23 7.61 -23.50
CA VAL A 694 -36.57 8.72 -24.20
C VAL A 694 -36.41 8.37 -25.67
N SER A 695 -36.88 9.25 -26.55
CA SER A 695 -36.78 9.02 -27.99
C SER A 695 -35.32 8.94 -28.42
N LYS A 696 -35.04 8.08 -29.39
CA LYS A 696 -33.69 7.88 -29.93
C LYS A 696 -33.04 9.19 -30.39
N THR A 697 -33.83 10.10 -30.95
CA THR A 697 -33.35 11.42 -31.40
C THR A 697 -32.86 12.30 -30.26
N VAL A 698 -33.55 12.29 -29.11
CA VAL A 698 -33.13 13.03 -27.91
C VAL A 698 -31.88 12.39 -27.31
N SER A 699 -31.83 11.06 -27.18
CA SER A 699 -30.64 10.33 -26.72
C SER A 699 -29.42 10.59 -27.63
N ASP A 700 -29.60 10.57 -28.95
CA ASP A 700 -28.52 10.82 -29.90
C ASP A 700 -28.04 12.28 -29.85
N ALA A 701 -28.94 13.25 -29.67
CA ALA A 701 -28.60 14.65 -29.47
C ALA A 701 -27.83 14.87 -28.15
N ASP A 702 -28.24 14.22 -27.07
CA ASP A 702 -27.55 14.29 -25.78
C ASP A 702 -26.15 13.66 -25.87
N ARG A 703 -26.01 12.52 -26.56
CA ARG A 703 -24.68 11.90 -26.81
C ARG A 703 -23.76 12.82 -27.62
N GLN A 704 -24.28 13.49 -28.65
CA GLN A 704 -23.50 14.46 -29.42
C GLN A 704 -23.06 15.64 -28.55
N ARG A 705 -23.97 16.18 -27.73
CA ARG A 705 -23.66 17.27 -26.81
C ARG A 705 -22.62 16.87 -25.77
N ILE A 706 -22.68 15.64 -25.25
CA ILE A 706 -21.67 15.10 -24.34
C ILE A 706 -20.30 15.02 -25.04
N LEU A 707 -20.23 14.54 -26.29
CA LEU A 707 -18.97 14.48 -27.04
C LEU A 707 -18.37 15.87 -27.30
N GLU A 708 -19.21 16.87 -27.59
CA GLU A 708 -18.78 18.27 -27.74
C GLU A 708 -18.23 18.85 -26.43
N LEU A 709 -18.91 18.58 -25.32
CA LEU A 709 -18.47 19.00 -23.99
C LEU A 709 -17.15 18.32 -23.61
N GLU A 710 -17.03 17.00 -23.80
CA GLU A 710 -15.80 16.22 -23.59
C GLU A 710 -14.63 16.78 -24.42
N LYS A 711 -14.88 17.18 -25.68
CA LYS A 711 -13.87 17.82 -26.53
C LYS A 711 -13.45 19.19 -25.99
N SER A 712 -14.41 20.03 -25.58
CA SER A 712 -14.12 21.35 -25.01
C SER A 712 -13.35 21.26 -23.68
N GLU A 713 -13.67 20.27 -22.85
CA GLU A 713 -12.95 19.98 -21.61
C GLU A 713 -11.49 19.60 -21.90
N MET A 714 -11.27 18.79 -22.93
CA MET A 714 -9.93 18.39 -23.35
C MET A 714 -9.10 19.58 -23.86
N GLU A 715 -9.69 20.45 -24.65
CA GLU A 715 -9.03 21.69 -25.12
C GLU A 715 -8.67 22.61 -23.94
N LEU A 716 -9.56 22.76 -22.96
CA LEU A 716 -9.29 23.50 -21.73
C LEU A 716 -8.18 22.86 -20.89
N LYS A 717 -8.12 21.53 -20.78
CA LYS A 717 -7.02 20.83 -20.08
C LYS A 717 -5.66 21.12 -20.72
N VAL A 718 -5.60 21.11 -22.06
CA VAL A 718 -4.38 21.46 -22.81
C VAL A 718 -3.99 22.93 -22.59
N GLU A 719 -4.95 23.84 -22.47
CA GLU A 719 -4.66 25.25 -22.19
C GLU A 719 -4.18 25.47 -20.75
N VAL A 720 -4.80 24.80 -19.77
CA VAL A 720 -4.34 24.79 -18.38
C VAL A 720 -2.92 24.24 -18.26
N SER A 721 -2.57 23.19 -19.01
CA SER A 721 -1.21 22.65 -19.00
C SER A 721 -0.20 23.65 -19.56
N LYS A 722 -0.50 24.36 -20.64
CA LYS A 722 0.34 25.46 -21.17
C LYS A 722 0.55 26.55 -20.13
N LEU A 723 -0.52 27.00 -19.48
CA LEU A 723 -0.45 28.05 -18.48
C LEU A 723 0.39 27.63 -17.26
N ARG A 724 0.32 26.36 -16.85
CA ARG A 724 1.20 25.80 -15.82
C ARG A 724 2.66 25.80 -16.25
N GLU A 725 2.97 25.36 -17.47
CA GLU A 725 4.34 25.38 -18.00
C GLU A 725 4.92 26.81 -17.98
N ILE A 726 4.15 27.81 -18.43
CA ILE A 726 4.56 29.23 -18.40
C ILE A 726 4.76 29.68 -16.95
N SER A 727 3.87 29.30 -16.03
CA SER A 727 4.01 29.62 -14.61
C SER A 727 5.26 29.01 -13.98
N ASP A 728 5.60 27.77 -14.31
CA ASP A 728 6.76 27.07 -13.78
C ASP A 728 8.07 27.66 -14.34
N ILE A 729 8.09 28.03 -15.63
CA ILE A 729 9.22 28.77 -16.21
C ILE A 729 9.40 30.12 -15.49
N ALA A 730 8.31 30.86 -15.28
CA ALA A 730 8.35 32.15 -14.58
C ALA A 730 8.85 31.99 -13.14
N LYS A 731 8.41 30.96 -12.41
CA LYS A 731 8.91 30.65 -11.06
C LYS A 731 10.41 30.37 -11.05
N ARG A 732 10.91 29.51 -11.95
CA ARG A 732 12.35 29.23 -12.05
C ARG A 732 13.14 30.48 -12.40
N GLN A 733 12.64 31.33 -13.31
CA GLN A 733 13.28 32.61 -13.63
C GLN A 733 13.38 33.52 -12.41
N VAL A 734 12.32 33.61 -11.59
CA VAL A 734 12.33 34.37 -10.32
C VAL A 734 13.33 33.77 -9.32
N GLU A 735 13.38 32.45 -9.19
CA GLU A 735 14.35 31.76 -8.32
C GLU A 735 15.80 32.05 -8.74
N ILE A 736 16.10 31.99 -10.05
CA ILE A 736 17.42 32.33 -10.60
C ILE A 736 17.77 33.80 -10.34
N LEU A 737 16.82 34.72 -10.54
CA LEU A 737 17.03 36.14 -10.27
C LEU A 737 17.27 36.41 -8.78
N ASN A 738 16.52 35.75 -7.89
CA ASN A 738 16.73 35.84 -6.44
C ASN A 738 18.10 35.28 -6.05
N ALA A 739 18.52 34.15 -6.61
CA ALA A 739 19.84 33.58 -6.36
C ALA A 739 20.97 34.51 -6.85
N GLN A 740 20.80 35.16 -8.01
CA GLN A 740 21.73 36.17 -8.50
C GLN A 740 21.78 37.40 -7.59
N GLN A 741 20.63 37.86 -7.10
CA GLN A 741 20.55 38.99 -6.17
C GLN A 741 21.26 38.65 -4.85
N GLN A 742 20.99 37.48 -4.26
CA GLN A 742 21.68 37.03 -3.05
C GLN A 742 23.19 36.90 -3.26
N SER A 743 23.64 36.40 -4.42
CA SER A 743 25.06 36.35 -4.75
C SER A 743 25.69 37.75 -4.82
N ARG A 744 25.00 38.71 -5.44
CA ARG A 744 25.46 40.11 -5.50
C ARG A 744 25.48 40.77 -4.13
N GLU A 745 24.48 40.53 -3.29
CA GLU A 745 24.43 41.04 -1.92
C GLU A 745 25.62 40.50 -1.11
N LYS A 746 25.93 39.21 -1.19
CA LYS A 746 27.10 38.61 -0.56
C LYS A 746 28.42 39.18 -1.09
N GLU A 747 28.55 39.41 -2.40
CA GLU A 747 29.72 40.06 -2.98
C GLU A 747 29.89 41.50 -2.46
N VAL A 748 28.79 42.26 -2.38
CA VAL A 748 28.80 43.63 -1.84
C VAL A 748 29.15 43.63 -0.35
N GLU A 749 28.60 42.72 0.44
CA GLU A 749 28.97 42.53 1.84
C GLU A 749 30.46 42.20 2.00
N SER A 750 30.98 41.28 1.18
CA SER A 750 32.40 40.94 1.17
C SER A 750 33.28 42.14 0.82
N VAL A 751 32.90 42.95 -0.18
CA VAL A 751 33.65 44.14 -0.58
C VAL A 751 33.57 45.22 0.51
N ARG A 752 32.42 45.39 1.17
CA ARG A 752 32.26 46.31 2.30
C ARG A 752 33.15 45.89 3.47
N MET A 753 33.23 44.60 3.77
CA MET A 753 34.12 44.08 4.81
C MET A 753 35.59 44.36 4.47
N GLN A 754 36.01 44.08 3.24
CA GLN A 754 37.36 44.39 2.79
C GLN A 754 37.68 45.90 2.84
N LEU A 755 36.72 46.76 2.49
CA LEU A 755 36.89 48.22 2.59
C LEU A 755 37.04 48.69 4.03
N LEU A 756 36.30 48.10 4.98
CA LEU A 756 36.45 48.36 6.41
C LEU A 756 37.83 47.89 6.90
N ASP A 757 38.30 46.73 6.46
CA ASP A 757 39.63 46.20 6.77
C ASP A 757 40.77 47.09 6.20
N TYR A 758 40.55 47.78 5.07
CA TYR A 758 41.52 48.73 4.52
C TYR A 758 41.48 50.14 5.15
N GLN A 759 40.36 50.50 5.80
CA GLN A 759 40.18 51.81 6.45
C GLN A 759 40.56 51.80 7.94
N ALA A 760 40.55 50.63 8.57
CA ALA A 760 41.11 50.39 9.91
C ALA A 760 42.64 50.22 9.85
#